data_AF-A0AAV4I0F5-F1
#
_entry.id   AF-A0AAV4I0F5-F1
#
_cell.length_a   1.000
_cell.length_b   1.000
_cell.length_c   1.000
_cell.angle_alpha   90.00
_cell.angle_beta   90.00
_cell.angle_gamma   90.00
#
_symmetry.space_group_name_H-M   'P 1'
#
loop_
_entity.id
_entity.type
_entity.pdbx_description
1 polymer ?
#
loop_
_entity_poly.entity_id
_entity_poly.type
_entity_poly.pdbx_seq_one_letter_code
_entity_poly.pdbx_strand_id
1 'polypeptide(L)'
;MESGENLLTMTHGTVMQLLKDAREKKGDGGVDVKALFKINQHLTMNQFKLQARIEELEEELEAERQARAKVEKQRTELSRELEDLGERLDEAGGATAAQMELNKKREQELAKLRRDLEEAALQHESQVSALRKKQQDAANEMADQIDQLQKVKSRIEKEKSQLKSEVDDLQAQVEHASKNKGMSEKMSKQVEAQISELNAKVDQANRNVQDLQAQKNRASQEAAELTRQLEEAEHKIGTLTKEKASLSSALEEAKRALEDETRARQKLQSEVRNLNSDMDALREQLEEEQEGKADLQRHLSKANSEAQQWRSKWESEGASRAEELEESKRKLQAKLNEAEQNAEAANAKVQALEKAKSRLQGELEDLMIDVERSNANATNLEKKQRAFDKTIGEWQAKCNDLQSELENAQKEARGYSAELFRVKAQIEEAHDSVEALRRENKNLADEIHDLTDQLGEGGRSTHELEKSRKRLEMEKEELQAALEEAESALEQEEAKVMRSQLEISSVRSEIDRRIQDKEEEFENTRRNHQRAMDSMQASLEAEAKGKAEALRIKKKLEQDINELEVALDQANRGKAEFEKNVKKYQQTIREMQSAIEDEARQREEARESYNMAERRCTTLTAEIEELRSALEQAERARKGAENELQDANDRVNELSAQTSSIQGQKRKLEGDVQAMQTDLDEMSNELRASEERSKKAMADAARLADELRQEQEHSMQVEKLRKGMEGQMKDLQVRLDEAEAQALKGGKKIIQKLETRVRELETELDNEQRRHAETQKNMRKADRRLKELAFQADEDRKNQERLQDIVDKLQNKIKTYKRQVEEAEEIAAINLAKYRKVQTELEDAEERADSAEGSLSKLRAKNRSSVSMQRTSASPGSPAILKARGTASLNTSFRSATPSNEAPYEQTTLK
;
A
#
# COMPACT_ATOMS: atom_id res chain seq x y z
N MET A 1 151.31 46.68 -99.76
CA MET A 1 151.72 47.02 -101.15
C MET A 1 152.04 48.51 -101.22
N GLU A 2 153.21 48.96 -100.74
CA GLU A 2 153.64 50.37 -100.86
C GLU A 2 155.18 50.58 -100.78
N SER A 3 156.00 49.52 -100.95
CA SER A 3 157.47 49.59 -100.74
C SER A 3 158.31 49.13 -101.96
N GLY A 4 157.67 48.71 -103.06
CA GLY A 4 158.37 48.11 -104.21
C GLY A 4 158.94 49.07 -105.26
N GLU A 5 158.54 50.35 -105.30
CA GLU A 5 158.88 51.26 -106.41
C GLU A 5 160.25 51.96 -106.28
N ASN A 6 160.90 51.93 -105.11
CA ASN A 6 162.15 52.70 -104.88
C ASN A 6 163.46 51.95 -105.23
N LEU A 7 163.44 50.64 -105.51
CA LEU A 7 164.67 49.88 -105.79
C LEU A 7 165.08 49.86 -107.27
N LEU A 8 164.14 50.04 -108.20
CA LEU A 8 164.40 50.02 -109.65
C LEU A 8 165.07 51.31 -110.16
N THR A 9 164.87 52.44 -109.46
CA THR A 9 165.42 53.75 -109.84
C THR A 9 166.89 53.93 -109.46
N MET A 10 167.37 53.31 -108.37
CA MET A 10 168.79 53.43 -107.97
C MET A 10 169.75 52.60 -108.83
N THR A 11 169.33 51.41 -109.28
CA THR A 11 170.22 50.51 -110.04
C THR A 11 170.47 51.00 -111.47
N HIS A 12 169.50 51.68 -112.09
CA HIS A 12 169.69 52.27 -113.42
C HIS A 12 170.65 53.48 -113.40
N GLY A 13 170.59 54.30 -112.34
CA GLY A 13 171.46 55.48 -112.18
C GLY A 13 172.93 55.13 -112.00
N THR A 14 173.26 54.10 -111.22
CA THR A 14 174.66 53.71 -110.96
C THR A 14 175.31 53.04 -112.19
N VAL A 15 174.55 52.24 -112.95
CA VAL A 15 175.05 51.60 -114.18
C VAL A 15 175.30 52.64 -115.28
N MET A 16 174.43 53.66 -115.39
CA MET A 16 174.61 54.74 -116.37
C MET A 16 175.78 55.68 -116.02
N GLN A 17 176.05 55.95 -114.74
CA GLN A 17 177.20 56.77 -114.34
C GLN A 17 178.54 56.06 -114.61
N LEU A 18 178.62 54.75 -114.38
CA LEU A 18 179.83 53.95 -114.69
C LEU A 18 180.08 53.81 -116.20
N LEU A 19 179.03 53.80 -117.02
CA LEU A 19 179.17 53.84 -118.49
C LEU A 19 179.56 55.23 -119.02
N LYS A 20 179.20 56.30 -118.30
CA LYS A 20 179.55 57.68 -118.66
C LYS A 20 181.01 58.01 -118.35
N ASP A 21 181.53 57.58 -117.20
CA ASP A 21 182.94 57.75 -116.84
C ASP A 21 183.90 56.94 -117.74
N ALA A 22 183.42 55.85 -118.35
CA ALA A 22 184.21 55.05 -119.28
C ALA A 22 184.37 55.67 -120.70
N ARG A 23 183.64 56.75 -121.04
CA ARG A 23 183.63 57.29 -122.42
C ARG A 23 184.42 58.59 -122.65
N GLU A 24 184.91 59.25 -121.60
CA GLU A 24 185.51 60.60 -121.74
C GLU A 24 187.05 60.70 -121.68
N LYS A 25 187.81 59.60 -121.57
CA LYS A 25 189.28 59.64 -121.71
C LYS A 25 189.76 58.91 -122.96
N LYS A 26 189.86 59.66 -124.06
CA LYS A 26 190.60 59.27 -125.28
C LYS A 26 192.11 59.37 -125.04
N GLY A 27 192.83 58.32 -125.42
CA GLY A 27 194.27 58.35 -125.62
C GLY A 27 194.89 56.95 -125.56
N ASP A 28 194.85 56.26 -126.70
CA ASP A 28 195.56 55.02 -127.01
C ASP A 28 195.10 53.69 -126.36
N GLY A 29 195.27 52.60 -127.11
CA GLY A 29 194.61 51.30 -126.89
C GLY A 29 194.96 50.57 -125.58
N GLY A 30 193.96 49.90 -125.01
CA GLY A 30 194.12 48.96 -123.90
C GLY A 30 192.79 48.68 -123.18
N VAL A 31 192.38 47.41 -123.13
CA VAL A 31 191.15 46.94 -122.46
C VAL A 31 191.41 46.79 -120.95
N ASP A 32 190.63 47.48 -120.10
CA ASP A 32 190.72 47.38 -118.63
C ASP A 32 189.81 46.26 -118.06
N VAL A 33 190.42 45.10 -117.81
CA VAL A 33 189.79 43.88 -117.27
C VAL A 33 189.26 44.05 -115.83
N LYS A 34 189.67 45.09 -115.08
CA LYS A 34 189.25 45.31 -113.68
C LYS A 34 187.80 45.80 -113.55
N ALA A 35 187.28 46.50 -114.57
CA ALA A 35 185.90 47.00 -114.57
C ALA A 35 184.89 45.86 -114.77
N LEU A 36 185.20 44.89 -115.62
CA LEU A 36 184.33 43.74 -115.91
C LEU A 36 184.23 42.75 -114.74
N PHE A 37 185.30 42.57 -113.95
CA PHE A 37 185.25 41.70 -112.76
C PHE A 37 184.35 42.26 -111.64
N LYS A 38 184.36 43.58 -111.43
CA LYS A 38 183.48 44.24 -110.43
C LYS A 38 182.01 44.17 -110.79
N ILE A 39 181.67 44.25 -112.07
CA ILE A 39 180.28 44.13 -112.54
C ILE A 39 179.76 42.70 -112.34
N ASN A 40 180.59 41.68 -112.63
CA ASN A 40 180.21 40.28 -112.43
C ASN A 40 180.00 39.97 -110.93
N GLN A 41 180.91 40.39 -110.05
CA GLN A 41 180.79 40.20 -108.60
C GLN A 41 179.51 40.86 -108.02
N HIS A 42 179.10 42.01 -108.55
CA HIS A 42 177.90 42.71 -108.10
C HIS A 42 176.60 42.00 -108.51
N LEU A 43 176.57 41.40 -109.71
CA LEU A 43 175.42 40.63 -110.21
C LEU A 43 175.22 39.33 -109.41
N THR A 44 176.28 38.58 -109.12
CA THR A 44 176.18 37.32 -108.37
C THR A 44 175.70 37.53 -106.94
N MET A 45 176.16 38.62 -106.29
CA MET A 45 175.71 38.96 -104.94
C MET A 45 174.25 39.41 -104.91
N ASN A 46 173.76 40.07 -105.96
CA ASN A 46 172.36 40.46 -106.07
C ASN A 46 171.45 39.26 -106.31
N GLN A 47 171.92 38.28 -107.09
CA GLN A 47 171.21 37.02 -107.33
C GLN A 47 171.03 36.22 -106.03
N PHE A 48 172.06 36.16 -105.18
CA PHE A 48 171.98 35.50 -103.87
C PHE A 48 170.98 36.19 -102.91
N LYS A 49 170.95 37.53 -102.91
CA LYS A 49 170.00 38.31 -102.09
C LYS A 49 168.55 38.13 -102.53
N LEU A 50 168.30 38.03 -103.84
CA LEU A 50 166.95 37.78 -104.35
C LEU A 50 166.49 36.35 -104.05
N GLN A 51 167.39 35.36 -104.12
CA GLN A 51 167.06 33.97 -103.79
C GLN A 51 166.68 33.80 -102.30
N ALA A 52 167.45 34.39 -101.39
CA ALA A 52 167.14 34.35 -99.95
C ALA A 52 165.80 35.04 -99.62
N ARG A 53 165.43 36.11 -100.36
CA ARG A 53 164.16 36.80 -100.17
C ARG A 53 162.96 36.00 -100.68
N ILE A 54 163.15 35.13 -101.69
CA ILE A 54 162.12 34.21 -102.17
C ILE A 54 161.86 33.13 -101.13
N GLU A 55 162.91 32.52 -100.56
CA GLU A 55 162.78 31.51 -99.49
C GLU A 55 162.06 32.08 -98.24
N GLU A 56 162.39 33.30 -97.81
CA GLU A 56 161.66 33.98 -96.71
C GLU A 56 160.16 34.15 -97.01
N LEU A 57 159.81 34.56 -98.23
CA LEU A 57 158.41 34.77 -98.61
C LEU A 57 157.65 33.44 -98.77
N GLU A 58 158.32 32.37 -99.17
CA GLU A 58 157.75 31.03 -99.23
C GLU A 58 157.49 30.45 -97.81
N GLU A 59 158.41 30.66 -96.86
CA GLU A 59 158.18 30.30 -95.44
C GLU A 59 157.03 31.13 -94.82
N GLU A 60 156.97 32.44 -95.07
CA GLU A 60 155.86 33.30 -94.61
C GLU A 60 154.51 32.85 -95.19
N LEU A 61 154.45 32.48 -96.48
CA LEU A 61 153.22 32.00 -97.12
C LEU A 61 152.76 30.66 -96.54
N GLU A 62 153.69 29.75 -96.23
CA GLU A 62 153.36 28.45 -95.65
C GLU A 62 152.90 28.59 -94.18
N ALA A 63 153.49 29.52 -93.42
CA ALA A 63 153.03 29.86 -92.07
C ALA A 63 151.61 30.46 -92.09
N GLU A 64 151.32 31.36 -93.02
CA GLU A 64 149.99 31.96 -93.21
C GLU A 64 148.93 30.88 -93.56
N ARG A 65 149.29 29.91 -94.43
CA ARG A 65 148.40 28.78 -94.77
C ARG A 65 148.08 27.90 -93.56
N GLN A 66 149.07 27.58 -92.73
CA GLN A 66 148.86 26.80 -91.51
C GLN A 66 148.02 27.55 -90.47
N ALA A 67 148.22 28.86 -90.32
CA ALA A 67 147.40 29.69 -89.43
C ALA A 67 145.93 29.72 -89.89
N ARG A 68 145.70 29.87 -91.19
CA ARG A 68 144.35 29.90 -91.77
C ARG A 68 143.60 28.58 -91.60
N ALA A 69 144.29 27.44 -91.76
CA ALA A 69 143.70 26.13 -91.53
C ALA A 69 143.27 25.91 -90.06
N LYS A 70 144.04 26.41 -89.09
CA LYS A 70 143.66 26.36 -87.66
C LYS A 70 142.44 27.21 -87.35
N VAL A 71 142.36 28.42 -87.89
CA VAL A 71 141.21 29.32 -87.71
C VAL A 71 139.95 28.71 -88.32
N GLU A 72 140.03 28.11 -89.50
CA GLU A 72 138.87 27.49 -90.15
C GLU A 72 138.34 26.30 -89.33
N LYS A 73 139.23 25.49 -88.73
CA LYS A 73 138.85 24.39 -87.84
C LYS A 73 138.16 24.88 -86.56
N GLN A 74 138.70 25.92 -85.92
CA GLN A 74 138.05 26.55 -84.76
C GLN A 74 136.68 27.14 -85.11
N ARG A 75 136.53 27.73 -86.30
CA ARG A 75 135.23 28.25 -86.76
C ARG A 75 134.20 27.13 -86.91
N THR A 76 134.60 25.97 -87.45
CA THR A 76 133.70 24.81 -87.56
C THR A 76 133.33 24.21 -86.21
N GLU A 77 134.28 24.15 -85.26
CA GLU A 77 134.02 23.67 -83.89
C GLU A 77 133.04 24.59 -83.16
N LEU A 78 133.25 25.92 -83.20
CA LEU A 78 132.34 26.90 -82.60
C LEU A 78 130.95 26.93 -83.25
N SER A 79 130.86 26.69 -84.56
CA SER A 79 129.56 26.63 -85.25
C SER A 79 128.74 25.43 -84.78
N ARG A 80 129.40 24.28 -84.55
CA ARG A 80 128.75 23.08 -84.02
C ARG A 80 128.32 23.26 -82.56
N GLU A 81 129.15 23.89 -81.73
CA GLU A 81 128.77 24.19 -80.34
C GLU A 81 127.55 25.12 -80.26
N LEU A 82 127.42 26.07 -81.19
CA LEU A 82 126.22 26.93 -81.28
C LEU A 82 124.97 26.15 -81.70
N GLU A 83 125.11 25.17 -82.59
CA GLU A 83 124.00 24.30 -83.01
C GLU A 83 123.54 23.41 -81.84
N ASP A 84 124.48 22.77 -81.13
CA ASP A 84 124.19 21.94 -79.95
C ASP A 84 123.54 22.76 -78.81
N LEU A 85 123.94 24.01 -78.62
CA LEU A 85 123.29 24.92 -77.65
C LEU A 85 121.90 25.38 -78.11
N GLY A 86 121.69 25.52 -79.42
CA GLY A 86 120.37 25.82 -80.00
C GLY A 86 119.37 24.69 -79.75
N GLU A 87 119.76 23.45 -80.03
CA GLU A 87 118.92 22.27 -79.77
C GLU A 87 118.55 22.14 -78.29
N ARG A 88 119.51 22.35 -77.38
CA ARG A 88 119.24 22.35 -75.93
C ARG A 88 118.28 23.45 -75.49
N LEU A 89 118.33 24.62 -76.13
CA LEU A 89 117.43 25.72 -75.82
C LEU A 89 116.01 25.41 -76.29
N ASP A 90 115.85 24.80 -77.46
CA ASP A 90 114.56 24.39 -78.00
C ASP A 90 113.93 23.25 -77.17
N GLU A 91 114.72 22.27 -76.74
CA GLU A 91 114.28 21.23 -75.80
C GLU A 91 113.84 21.81 -74.44
N ALA A 92 114.61 22.74 -73.89
CA ALA A 92 114.25 23.43 -72.65
C ALA A 92 112.98 24.28 -72.82
N GLY A 93 112.81 24.91 -73.99
CA GLY A 93 111.59 25.64 -74.37
C GLY A 93 110.36 24.74 -74.44
N GLY A 94 110.50 23.56 -75.07
CA GLY A 94 109.44 22.54 -75.15
C GLY A 94 109.04 21.99 -73.78
N ALA A 95 110.02 21.66 -72.92
CA ALA A 95 109.77 21.22 -71.55
C ALA A 95 109.04 22.28 -70.71
N THR A 96 109.41 23.55 -70.87
CA THR A 96 108.75 24.67 -70.18
C THR A 96 107.30 24.85 -70.64
N ALA A 97 107.03 24.71 -71.94
CA ALA A 97 105.67 24.78 -72.49
C ALA A 97 104.78 23.63 -71.98
N ALA A 98 105.30 22.40 -71.95
CA ALA A 98 104.60 21.24 -71.40
C ALA A 98 104.29 21.43 -69.90
N GLN A 99 105.24 21.97 -69.13
CA GLN A 99 105.04 22.26 -67.71
C GLN A 99 103.99 23.35 -67.48
N MET A 100 103.93 24.39 -68.33
CA MET A 100 102.89 25.42 -68.27
C MET A 100 101.49 24.85 -68.55
N GLU A 101 101.34 23.99 -69.57
CA GLU A 101 100.05 23.34 -69.86
C GLU A 101 99.63 22.38 -68.75
N LEU A 102 100.57 21.67 -68.13
CA LEU A 102 100.29 20.79 -66.99
C LEU A 102 99.84 21.60 -65.76
N ASN A 103 100.50 22.73 -65.49
CA ASN A 103 100.08 23.66 -64.44
C ASN A 103 98.69 24.24 -64.71
N LYS A 104 98.38 24.62 -65.95
CA LYS A 104 97.06 25.14 -66.34
C LYS A 104 95.95 24.09 -66.15
N LYS A 105 96.20 22.82 -66.49
CA LYS A 105 95.28 21.71 -66.19
C LYS A 105 95.06 21.53 -64.69
N ARG A 106 96.13 21.56 -63.89
CA ARG A 106 96.03 21.50 -62.43
C ARG A 106 95.24 22.68 -61.85
N GLU A 107 95.42 23.89 -62.35
CA GLU A 107 94.63 25.06 -61.93
C GLU A 107 93.16 24.92 -62.29
N GLN A 108 92.83 24.38 -63.47
CA GLN A 108 91.46 24.10 -63.88
C GLN A 108 90.81 23.00 -63.01
N GLU A 109 91.54 21.92 -62.73
CA GLU A 109 91.08 20.85 -61.83
C GLU A 109 90.87 21.37 -60.40
N LEU A 110 91.78 22.18 -59.87
CA LEU A 110 91.63 22.82 -58.56
C LEU A 110 90.42 23.76 -58.52
N ALA A 111 90.19 24.54 -59.57
CA ALA A 111 89.01 25.40 -59.67
C ALA A 111 87.71 24.61 -59.74
N LYS A 112 87.70 23.46 -60.43
CA LYS A 112 86.55 22.55 -60.48
C LYS A 112 86.30 21.91 -59.11
N LEU A 113 87.32 21.35 -58.48
CA LEU A 113 87.22 20.73 -57.15
C LEU A 113 86.75 21.73 -56.09
N ARG A 114 87.15 23.00 -56.16
CA ARG A 114 86.63 24.06 -55.28
C ARG A 114 85.15 24.30 -55.47
N ARG A 115 84.66 24.37 -56.72
CA ARG A 115 83.22 24.50 -56.99
C ARG A 115 82.45 23.29 -56.51
N ASP A 116 82.93 22.09 -56.81
CA ASP A 116 82.27 20.84 -56.38
C ASP A 116 82.20 20.78 -54.83
N LEU A 117 83.23 21.25 -54.13
CA LEU A 117 83.26 21.34 -52.67
C LEU A 117 82.28 22.40 -52.12
N GLU A 118 82.20 23.58 -52.75
CA GLU A 118 81.23 24.62 -52.38
C GLU A 118 79.78 24.17 -52.62
N GLU A 119 79.51 23.49 -53.74
CA GLU A 119 78.20 22.91 -54.03
C GLU A 119 77.82 21.81 -53.04
N ALA A 120 78.75 20.92 -52.69
CA ALA A 120 78.54 19.91 -51.67
C ALA A 120 78.29 20.52 -50.28
N ALA A 121 79.02 21.58 -49.92
CA ALA A 121 78.82 22.31 -48.68
C ALA A 121 77.43 22.97 -48.62
N LEU A 122 76.99 23.62 -49.71
CA LEU A 122 75.67 24.23 -49.83
C LEU A 122 74.55 23.17 -49.75
N GLN A 123 74.71 22.04 -50.42
CA GLN A 123 73.75 20.93 -50.33
C GLN A 123 73.66 20.37 -48.90
N HIS A 124 74.80 20.18 -48.24
CA HIS A 124 74.83 19.71 -46.86
C HIS A 124 74.19 20.73 -45.90
N GLU A 125 74.47 22.02 -46.05
CA GLU A 125 73.86 23.08 -45.23
C GLU A 125 72.34 23.17 -45.45
N SER A 126 71.89 23.02 -46.70
CA SER A 126 70.47 22.90 -47.05
C SER A 126 69.81 21.70 -46.37
N GLN A 127 70.43 20.52 -46.43
CA GLN A 127 69.91 19.31 -45.79
C GLN A 127 69.86 19.44 -44.27
N VAL A 128 70.90 19.99 -43.64
CA VAL A 128 70.93 20.24 -42.20
C VAL A 128 69.84 21.24 -41.79
N SER A 129 69.62 22.30 -42.58
CA SER A 129 68.54 23.26 -42.33
C SER A 129 67.15 22.61 -42.45
N ALA A 130 66.93 21.78 -43.47
CA ALA A 130 65.69 21.04 -43.65
C ALA A 130 65.43 20.05 -42.49
N LEU A 131 66.46 19.33 -42.03
CA LEU A 131 66.36 18.43 -40.89
C LEU A 131 66.07 19.18 -39.59
N ARG A 132 66.73 20.31 -39.34
CA ARG A 132 66.45 21.17 -38.17
C ARG A 132 65.01 21.67 -38.19
N LYS A 133 64.52 22.10 -39.35
CA LYS A 133 63.13 22.54 -39.51
C LYS A 133 62.16 21.40 -39.22
N LYS A 134 62.38 20.21 -39.80
CA LYS A 134 61.54 19.03 -39.54
C LYS A 134 61.54 18.63 -38.07
N GLN A 135 62.70 18.69 -37.40
CA GLN A 135 62.81 18.42 -35.97
C GLN A 135 62.07 19.47 -35.14
N GLN A 136 62.15 20.75 -35.51
CA GLN A 136 61.42 21.83 -34.84
C GLN A 136 59.90 21.70 -35.02
N ASP A 137 59.44 21.36 -36.23
CA ASP A 137 58.03 21.14 -36.52
C ASP A 137 57.49 19.95 -35.71
N ALA A 138 58.24 18.84 -35.63
CA ALA A 138 57.89 17.70 -34.80
C ALA A 138 57.89 18.03 -33.29
N ALA A 139 58.83 18.85 -32.82
CA ALA A 139 58.85 19.30 -31.43
C ALA A 139 57.63 20.19 -31.10
N ASN A 140 57.22 21.06 -32.03
CA ASN A 140 56.01 21.88 -31.87
C ASN A 140 54.74 21.03 -31.88
N GLU A 141 54.64 20.04 -32.76
CA GLU A 141 53.50 19.12 -32.80
C GLU A 141 53.37 18.31 -31.50
N MET A 142 54.49 17.82 -30.97
CA MET A 142 54.53 17.15 -29.66
C MET A 142 54.11 18.10 -28.52
N ALA A 143 54.51 19.38 -28.56
CA ALA A 143 54.09 20.37 -27.59
C ALA A 143 52.57 20.63 -27.66
N ASP A 144 52.01 20.77 -28.87
CA ASP A 144 50.57 20.93 -29.07
C ASP A 144 49.78 19.70 -28.58
N GLN A 145 50.29 18.49 -28.82
CA GLN A 145 49.70 17.25 -28.31
C GLN A 145 49.71 17.20 -26.78
N ILE A 146 50.79 17.64 -26.13
CA ILE A 146 50.88 17.73 -24.67
C ILE A 146 49.83 18.72 -24.13
N ASP A 147 49.68 19.90 -24.75
CA ASP A 147 48.69 20.90 -24.32
C ASP A 147 47.25 20.41 -24.50
N GLN A 148 46.97 19.68 -25.59
CA GLN A 148 45.67 19.05 -25.80
C GLN A 148 45.38 17.98 -24.73
N LEU A 149 46.35 17.11 -24.43
CA LEU A 149 46.21 16.09 -23.39
C LEU A 149 46.03 16.72 -22.00
N GLN A 150 46.72 17.81 -21.69
CA GLN A 150 46.52 18.54 -20.43
C GLN A 150 45.10 19.13 -20.32
N LYS A 151 44.56 19.69 -21.41
CA LYS A 151 43.17 20.18 -21.44
C LYS A 151 42.17 19.05 -21.24
N VAL A 152 42.34 17.92 -21.92
CA VAL A 152 41.48 16.74 -21.76
C VAL A 152 41.54 16.21 -20.32
N LYS A 153 42.75 16.10 -19.76
CA LYS A 153 42.95 15.71 -18.35
C LYS A 153 42.19 16.63 -17.40
N SER A 154 42.32 17.95 -17.57
CA SER A 154 41.62 18.93 -16.72
C SER A 154 40.09 18.82 -16.82
N ARG A 155 39.56 18.46 -17.99
CA ARG A 155 38.13 18.22 -18.21
C ARG A 155 37.66 16.97 -17.49
N ILE A 156 38.39 15.87 -17.63
CA ILE A 156 38.11 14.59 -16.96
C ILE A 156 38.19 14.75 -15.43
N GLU A 157 39.15 15.52 -14.90
CA GLU A 157 39.25 15.79 -13.47
C GLU A 157 38.02 16.57 -12.94
N LYS A 158 37.50 17.52 -13.72
CA LYS A 158 36.24 18.23 -13.39
C LYS A 158 35.03 17.29 -13.44
N GLU A 159 34.87 16.52 -14.52
CA GLU A 159 33.78 15.54 -14.66
C GLU A 159 33.81 14.52 -13.52
N LYS A 160 34.99 14.01 -13.15
CA LYS A 160 35.18 13.13 -12.00
C LYS A 160 34.74 13.78 -10.69
N SER A 161 35.08 15.04 -10.46
CA SER A 161 34.68 15.76 -9.24
C SER A 161 33.17 15.97 -9.17
N GLN A 162 32.53 16.23 -10.31
CA GLN A 162 31.10 16.42 -10.43
C GLN A 162 30.34 15.11 -10.20
N LEU A 163 30.76 14.02 -10.85
CA LEU A 163 30.21 12.69 -10.63
C LEU A 163 30.36 12.24 -9.16
N LYS A 164 31.48 12.59 -8.51
CA LYS A 164 31.65 12.30 -7.09
C LYS A 164 30.64 13.06 -6.22
N SER A 165 30.40 14.34 -6.51
CA SER A 165 29.36 15.12 -5.82
C SER A 165 27.97 14.52 -6.03
N GLU A 166 27.64 14.11 -7.25
CA GLU A 166 26.35 13.48 -7.55
C GLU A 166 26.17 12.15 -6.81
N VAL A 167 27.24 11.35 -6.67
CA VAL A 167 27.22 10.12 -5.87
C VAL A 167 26.97 10.42 -4.40
N ASP A 168 27.66 11.40 -3.83
CA ASP A 168 27.49 11.79 -2.42
C ASP A 168 26.05 12.33 -2.17
N ASP A 169 25.50 13.12 -3.09
CA ASP A 169 24.11 13.62 -3.04
C ASP A 169 23.08 12.49 -3.14
N LEU A 170 23.28 11.53 -4.06
CA LEU A 170 22.41 10.36 -4.19
C LEU A 170 22.47 9.46 -2.96
N GLN A 171 23.65 9.28 -2.35
CA GLN A 171 23.78 8.55 -1.08
C GLN A 171 22.98 9.23 0.04
N ALA A 172 23.08 10.55 0.16
CA ALA A 172 22.30 11.31 1.13
C ALA A 172 20.78 11.17 0.89
N GLN A 173 20.33 11.16 -0.38
CA GLN A 173 18.93 10.93 -0.72
C GLN A 173 18.46 9.51 -0.35
N VAL A 174 19.31 8.49 -0.56
CA VAL A 174 19.02 7.10 -0.18
C VAL A 174 18.89 6.95 1.34
N GLU A 175 19.77 7.58 2.12
CA GLU A 175 19.67 7.58 3.59
C GLU A 175 18.39 8.29 4.08
N HIS A 176 18.03 9.40 3.45
CA HIS A 176 16.79 10.12 3.76
C HIS A 176 15.54 9.28 3.41
N ALA A 177 15.52 8.64 2.24
CA ALA A 177 14.46 7.73 1.83
C ALA A 177 14.35 6.52 2.78
N SER A 178 15.47 5.97 3.23
CA SER A 178 15.53 4.87 4.19
C SER A 178 14.94 5.26 5.56
N LYS A 179 15.26 6.46 6.06
CA LYS A 179 14.64 7.01 7.28
C LYS A 179 13.13 7.21 7.12
N ASN A 180 12.68 7.76 6.00
CA ASN A 180 11.26 7.96 5.72
C ASN A 180 10.50 6.64 5.61
N LYS A 181 11.11 5.62 4.99
CA LYS A 181 10.57 4.27 4.95
C LYS A 181 10.39 3.70 6.37
N GLY A 182 11.40 3.83 7.23
CA GLY A 182 11.29 3.38 8.63
C GLY A 182 10.20 4.12 9.43
N MET A 183 9.97 5.40 9.17
CA MET A 183 8.84 6.14 9.78
C MET A 183 7.49 5.67 9.23
N SER A 184 7.39 5.43 7.93
CA SER A 184 6.17 4.91 7.28
C SER A 184 5.82 3.51 7.77
N GLU A 185 6.81 2.62 7.94
CA GLU A 185 6.61 1.29 8.51
C GLU A 185 6.12 1.33 9.96
N LYS A 186 6.64 2.26 10.78
CA LYS A 186 6.12 2.47 12.14
C LYS A 186 4.67 2.95 12.14
N MET A 187 4.34 3.88 11.25
CA MET A 187 2.96 4.36 11.10
C MET A 187 2.02 3.25 10.61
N SER A 188 2.46 2.43 9.65
CA SER A 188 1.70 1.26 9.17
C SER A 188 1.39 0.29 10.31
N LYS A 189 2.39 -0.05 11.14
CA LYS A 189 2.19 -0.90 12.32
C LYS A 189 1.23 -0.30 13.33
N GLN A 190 1.25 1.02 13.51
CA GLN A 190 0.32 1.71 14.41
C GLN A 190 -1.12 1.67 13.86
N VAL A 191 -1.30 1.85 12.55
CA VAL A 191 -2.60 1.73 11.89
C VAL A 191 -3.11 0.29 11.93
N GLU A 192 -2.25 -0.70 11.70
CA GLU A 192 -2.59 -2.13 11.86
C GLU A 192 -3.05 -2.46 13.28
N ALA A 193 -2.37 -1.92 14.31
CA ALA A 193 -2.80 -2.07 15.69
C ALA A 193 -4.17 -1.43 15.95
N GLN A 194 -4.43 -0.24 15.40
CA GLN A 194 -5.74 0.42 15.49
C GLN A 194 -6.85 -0.37 14.77
N ILE A 195 -6.55 -0.94 13.60
CA ILE A 195 -7.48 -1.81 12.86
C ILE A 195 -7.78 -3.07 13.68
N SER A 196 -6.76 -3.68 14.30
CA SER A 196 -6.94 -4.83 15.17
C SER A 196 -7.82 -4.51 16.38
N GLU A 197 -7.65 -3.34 16.99
CA GLU A 197 -8.48 -2.89 18.12
C GLU A 197 -9.92 -2.59 17.70
N LEU A 198 -10.11 -1.97 16.52
CA LEU A 198 -11.44 -1.73 15.95
C LEU A 198 -12.14 -3.04 15.58
N ASN A 199 -11.43 -4.01 15.00
CA ASN A 199 -11.98 -5.34 14.73
C ASN A 199 -12.40 -6.05 16.01
N ALA A 200 -11.59 -5.99 17.07
CA ALA A 200 -11.98 -6.54 18.37
C ALA A 200 -13.24 -5.86 18.93
N LYS A 201 -13.40 -4.54 18.74
CA LYS A 201 -14.63 -3.81 19.12
C LYS A 201 -15.83 -4.20 18.26
N VAL A 202 -15.64 -4.42 16.96
CA VAL A 202 -16.68 -4.90 16.04
C VAL A 202 -17.12 -6.32 16.41
N ASP A 203 -16.18 -7.21 16.72
CA ASP A 203 -16.48 -8.57 17.17
C ASP A 203 -17.24 -8.56 18.51
N GLN A 204 -16.84 -7.69 19.44
CA GLN A 204 -17.57 -7.49 20.69
C GLN A 204 -18.98 -6.94 20.45
N ALA A 205 -19.15 -5.98 19.53
CA ALA A 205 -20.46 -5.45 19.17
C ALA A 205 -21.34 -6.52 18.50
N ASN A 206 -20.76 -7.35 17.62
CA ASN A 206 -21.45 -8.46 16.98
C ASN A 206 -21.90 -9.51 18.01
N ARG A 207 -21.07 -9.83 19.00
CA ARG A 207 -21.45 -10.69 20.13
C ARG A 207 -22.62 -10.10 20.91
N ASN A 208 -22.55 -8.81 21.26
CA ASN A 208 -23.65 -8.14 21.95
C ASN A 208 -24.94 -8.14 21.12
N VAL A 209 -24.86 -7.96 19.79
CA VAL A 209 -26.02 -8.05 18.90
C VAL A 209 -26.59 -9.46 18.86
N GLN A 210 -25.75 -10.49 18.82
CA GLN A 210 -26.20 -11.89 18.89
C GLN A 210 -26.86 -12.21 20.23
N ASP A 211 -26.30 -11.74 21.35
CA ASP A 211 -26.88 -11.90 22.69
C ASP A 211 -28.25 -11.21 22.79
N LEU A 212 -28.36 -9.99 22.27
CA LEU A 212 -29.64 -9.25 22.21
C LEU A 212 -30.66 -9.94 21.30
N GLN A 213 -30.22 -10.49 20.16
CA GLN A 213 -31.08 -11.26 19.27
C GLN A 213 -31.56 -12.55 19.94
N ALA A 214 -30.70 -13.23 20.70
CA ALA A 214 -31.07 -14.41 21.49
C ALA A 214 -32.07 -14.06 22.60
N GLN A 215 -31.86 -12.96 23.32
CA GLN A 215 -32.83 -12.45 24.30
C GLN A 215 -34.18 -12.11 23.67
N LYS A 216 -34.17 -11.44 22.51
CA LYS A 216 -35.40 -11.14 21.75
C LYS A 216 -36.14 -12.42 21.36
N ASN A 217 -35.42 -13.44 20.88
CA ASN A 217 -36.02 -14.71 20.50
C ASN A 217 -36.61 -15.45 21.70
N ARG A 218 -35.92 -15.47 22.85
CA ARG A 218 -36.45 -16.03 24.10
C ARG A 218 -37.73 -15.31 24.54
N ALA A 219 -37.71 -13.98 24.57
CA ALA A 219 -38.90 -13.18 24.93
C ALA A 219 -40.07 -13.42 23.96
N SER A 220 -39.79 -13.59 22.66
CA SER A 220 -40.81 -13.93 21.66
C SER A 220 -41.40 -15.32 21.86
N GLN A 221 -40.58 -16.31 22.25
CA GLN A 221 -41.06 -17.66 22.56
C GLN A 221 -41.88 -17.68 23.86
N GLU A 222 -41.46 -16.95 24.88
CA GLU A 222 -42.23 -16.80 26.12
C GLU A 222 -43.58 -16.11 25.86
N ALA A 223 -43.61 -15.08 25.01
CA ALA A 223 -44.86 -14.44 24.60
C ALA A 223 -45.79 -15.42 23.85
N ALA A 224 -45.25 -16.27 22.97
CA ALA A 224 -46.03 -17.29 22.27
C ALA A 224 -46.56 -18.37 23.23
N GLU A 225 -45.76 -18.82 24.20
CA GLU A 225 -46.18 -19.79 25.21
C GLU A 225 -47.27 -19.22 26.12
N LEU A 226 -47.13 -17.96 26.55
CA LEU A 226 -48.15 -17.26 27.34
C LEU A 226 -49.45 -17.09 26.56
N THR A 227 -49.36 -16.81 25.25
CA THR A 227 -50.54 -16.74 24.37
C THR A 227 -51.23 -18.11 24.27
N ARG A 228 -50.46 -19.20 24.11
CA ARG A 228 -50.99 -20.57 24.10
C ARG A 228 -51.67 -20.94 25.42
N GLN A 229 -51.08 -20.56 26.55
CA GLN A 229 -51.68 -20.78 27.88
C GLN A 229 -52.97 -19.99 28.07
N LEU A 230 -53.03 -18.76 27.54
CA LEU A 230 -54.25 -17.95 27.54
C LEU A 230 -55.36 -18.64 26.73
N GLU A 231 -55.06 -19.12 25.51
CA GLU A 231 -56.00 -19.84 24.67
C GLU A 231 -56.51 -21.14 25.34
N GLU A 232 -55.64 -21.90 26.00
CA GLU A 232 -56.03 -23.08 26.78
C GLU A 232 -56.94 -22.73 27.96
N ALA A 233 -56.66 -21.62 28.66
CA ALA A 233 -57.48 -21.14 29.75
C ALA A 233 -58.86 -20.66 29.25
N GLU A 234 -58.91 -19.92 28.14
CA GLU A 234 -60.15 -19.50 27.49
C GLU A 234 -60.98 -20.70 27.02
N HIS A 235 -60.35 -21.72 26.45
CA HIS A 235 -61.02 -22.97 26.10
C HIS A 235 -61.61 -23.67 27.34
N LYS A 236 -60.84 -23.77 28.43
CA LYS A 236 -61.30 -24.33 29.71
C LYS A 236 -62.49 -23.56 30.27
N ILE A 237 -62.44 -22.23 30.25
CA ILE A 237 -63.56 -21.36 30.65
C ILE A 237 -64.78 -21.64 29.77
N GLY A 238 -64.60 -21.79 28.46
CA GLY A 238 -65.67 -22.16 27.52
C GLY A 238 -66.33 -23.50 27.87
N THR A 239 -65.55 -24.54 28.19
CA THR A 239 -66.08 -25.84 28.63
C THR A 239 -66.80 -25.75 29.97
N LEU A 240 -66.22 -25.09 30.98
CA LEU A 240 -66.85 -24.93 32.30
C LEU A 240 -68.13 -24.11 32.21
N THR A 241 -68.19 -23.13 31.31
CA THR A 241 -69.41 -22.33 31.06
C THR A 241 -70.52 -23.20 30.46
N LYS A 242 -70.19 -24.10 29.53
CA LYS A 242 -71.15 -25.08 28.99
C LYS A 242 -71.63 -26.09 30.04
N GLU A 243 -70.72 -26.63 30.86
CA GLU A 243 -71.07 -27.53 31.96
C GLU A 243 -71.96 -26.83 32.99
N LYS A 244 -71.64 -25.58 33.36
CA LYS A 244 -72.47 -24.76 34.24
C LYS A 244 -73.87 -24.56 33.67
N ALA A 245 -74.00 -24.28 32.37
CA ALA A 245 -75.31 -24.14 31.72
C ALA A 245 -76.09 -25.46 31.73
N SER A 246 -75.43 -26.59 31.46
CA SER A 246 -76.03 -27.93 31.53
C SER A 246 -76.52 -28.27 32.95
N LEU A 247 -75.69 -28.03 33.97
CA LEU A 247 -76.05 -28.28 35.37
C LEU A 247 -77.18 -27.35 35.84
N SER A 248 -77.18 -26.10 35.38
CA SER A 248 -78.27 -25.17 35.67
C SER A 248 -79.59 -25.61 35.03
N SER A 249 -79.55 -26.19 33.82
CA SER A 249 -80.74 -26.77 33.17
C SER A 249 -81.24 -28.01 33.92
N ALA A 250 -80.34 -28.91 34.32
CA ALA A 250 -80.68 -30.10 35.09
C ALA A 250 -81.25 -29.76 36.47
N LEU A 251 -80.74 -28.72 37.12
CA LEU A 251 -81.29 -28.19 38.37
C LEU A 251 -82.72 -27.69 38.17
N GLU A 252 -82.99 -27.01 37.06
CA GLU A 252 -84.32 -26.47 36.78
C GLU A 252 -85.33 -27.55 36.40
N GLU A 253 -84.89 -28.61 35.72
CA GLU A 253 -85.68 -29.83 35.51
C GLU A 253 -85.98 -30.54 36.83
N ALA A 254 -84.99 -30.67 37.73
CA ALA A 254 -85.19 -31.26 39.05
C ALA A 254 -86.16 -30.44 39.92
N LYS A 255 -86.10 -29.10 39.85
CA LYS A 255 -87.10 -28.23 40.49
C LYS A 255 -88.49 -28.43 39.92
N ARG A 256 -88.63 -28.52 38.59
CA ARG A 256 -89.93 -28.82 37.95
C ARG A 256 -90.48 -30.17 38.39
N ALA A 257 -89.64 -31.20 38.43
CA ALA A 257 -90.02 -32.52 38.93
C ALA A 257 -90.49 -32.48 40.40
N LEU A 258 -89.79 -31.72 41.25
CA LEU A 258 -90.17 -31.51 42.65
C LEU A 258 -91.50 -30.75 42.77
N GLU A 259 -91.73 -29.73 41.95
CA GLU A 259 -92.99 -28.99 41.90
C GLU A 259 -94.16 -29.90 41.47
N ASP A 260 -93.95 -30.74 40.45
CA ASP A 260 -94.94 -31.71 39.98
C ASP A 260 -95.22 -32.78 41.02
N GLU A 261 -94.20 -33.28 41.73
CA GLU A 261 -94.36 -34.22 42.85
C GLU A 261 -95.09 -33.56 44.03
N THR A 262 -94.83 -32.27 44.29
CA THR A 262 -95.53 -31.50 45.32
C THR A 262 -97.00 -31.30 44.95
N ARG A 263 -97.31 -31.03 43.68
CA ARG A 263 -98.69 -30.98 43.16
C ARG A 263 -99.39 -32.34 43.24
N ALA A 264 -98.70 -33.42 42.86
CA ALA A 264 -99.21 -34.78 42.96
C ALA A 264 -99.48 -35.17 44.41
N ARG A 265 -98.58 -34.80 45.34
CA ARG A 265 -98.75 -34.99 46.79
C ARG A 265 -99.94 -34.19 47.33
N GLN A 266 -100.12 -32.94 46.91
CA GLN A 266 -101.29 -32.14 47.30
C GLN A 266 -102.59 -32.75 46.77
N LYS A 267 -102.59 -33.26 45.53
CA LYS A 267 -103.72 -33.98 44.95
C LYS A 267 -104.03 -35.26 45.71
N LEU A 268 -103.04 -36.10 45.98
CA LEU A 268 -103.18 -37.31 46.80
C LEU A 268 -103.65 -36.97 48.23
N GLN A 269 -103.17 -35.89 48.82
CA GLN A 269 -103.61 -35.43 50.13
C GLN A 269 -105.08 -34.97 50.10
N SER A 270 -105.54 -34.37 48.99
CA SER A 270 -106.96 -34.05 48.79
C SER A 270 -107.81 -35.31 48.57
N GLU A 271 -107.31 -36.29 47.82
CA GLU A 271 -107.99 -37.59 47.64
C GLU A 271 -108.05 -38.39 48.94
N VAL A 272 -107.01 -38.37 49.77
CA VAL A 272 -107.02 -38.96 51.12
C VAL A 272 -108.00 -38.25 52.04
N ARG A 273 -108.14 -36.91 51.95
CA ARG A 273 -109.17 -36.19 52.70
C ARG A 273 -110.58 -36.58 52.23
N ASN A 274 -110.78 -36.72 50.92
CA ASN A 274 -112.07 -37.16 50.37
C ASN A 274 -112.37 -38.60 50.80
N LEU A 275 -111.42 -39.53 50.69
CA LEU A 275 -111.58 -40.92 51.12
C LEU A 275 -111.77 -41.06 52.63
N ASN A 276 -111.14 -40.20 53.44
CA ASN A 276 -111.41 -40.14 54.88
C ASN A 276 -112.82 -39.60 55.15
N SER A 277 -113.28 -38.59 54.41
CA SER A 277 -114.67 -38.13 54.47
C SER A 277 -115.66 -39.21 54.05
N ASP A 278 -115.34 -40.01 53.04
CA ASP A 278 -116.15 -41.16 52.60
C ASP A 278 -116.11 -42.29 53.63
N MET A 279 -114.97 -42.51 54.29
CA MET A 279 -114.81 -43.47 55.38
C MET A 279 -115.60 -43.08 56.63
N ASP A 280 -115.60 -41.79 56.97
CA ASP A 280 -116.40 -41.24 58.05
C ASP A 280 -117.89 -41.33 57.69
N ALA A 281 -118.29 -41.01 56.45
CA ALA A 281 -119.67 -41.19 55.97
C ALA A 281 -120.13 -42.67 55.97
N LEU A 282 -119.25 -43.62 55.66
CA LEU A 282 -119.54 -45.06 55.74
C LEU A 282 -119.58 -45.60 57.17
N ARG A 283 -118.84 -44.99 58.10
CA ARG A 283 -118.94 -45.27 59.54
C ARG A 283 -120.23 -44.69 60.12
N GLU A 284 -120.60 -43.48 59.71
CA GLU A 284 -121.89 -42.86 60.03
C GLU A 284 -123.05 -43.71 59.50
N GLN A 285 -122.97 -44.24 58.26
CA GLN A 285 -123.97 -45.20 57.72
C GLN A 285 -124.03 -46.54 58.47
N LEU A 286 -122.92 -47.02 59.04
CA LEU A 286 -122.87 -48.26 59.81
C LEU A 286 -123.43 -48.07 61.24
N GLU A 287 -123.22 -46.89 61.83
CA GLU A 287 -123.82 -46.48 63.11
C GLU A 287 -125.31 -46.13 62.94
N GLU A 288 -125.71 -45.49 61.83
CA GLU A 288 -127.10 -45.21 61.44
C GLU A 288 -127.92 -46.49 61.12
N GLU A 289 -127.31 -47.55 60.58
CA GLU A 289 -127.98 -48.85 60.40
C GLU A 289 -128.10 -49.66 61.71
N GLN A 290 -127.30 -49.34 62.74
CA GLN A 290 -127.41 -49.95 64.08
C GLN A 290 -128.36 -49.17 65.01
N GLU A 291 -128.45 -47.84 64.90
CA GLU A 291 -129.43 -47.00 65.62
C GLU A 291 -130.78 -46.91 64.88
N GLY A 292 -130.80 -46.92 63.55
CA GLY A 292 -132.02 -46.91 62.71
C GLY A 292 -132.95 -48.10 62.96
N LYS A 293 -132.42 -49.25 63.37
CA LYS A 293 -133.23 -50.42 63.79
C LYS A 293 -133.97 -50.20 65.12
N ALA A 294 -133.48 -49.32 66.00
CA ALA A 294 -134.11 -48.98 67.27
C ALA A 294 -134.96 -47.69 67.20
N ASP A 295 -134.64 -46.78 66.27
CA ASP A 295 -135.27 -45.47 66.13
C ASP A 295 -136.29 -45.34 64.99
N LEU A 296 -136.34 -46.26 64.02
CA LEU A 296 -137.45 -46.39 63.07
C LEU A 296 -138.79 -46.75 63.74
N GLN A 297 -138.78 -47.11 65.02
CA GLN A 297 -139.97 -47.34 65.83
C GLN A 297 -140.39 -46.13 66.68
N ARG A 298 -139.59 -45.04 66.72
CA ARG A 298 -139.86 -43.81 67.52
C ARG A 298 -139.86 -42.50 66.72
N HIS A 299 -139.11 -42.38 65.62
CA HIS A 299 -138.95 -41.13 64.85
C HIS A 299 -139.98 -40.87 63.74
N LEU A 300 -140.85 -41.84 63.42
CA LEU A 300 -141.97 -41.64 62.49
C LEU A 300 -143.00 -40.59 62.99
N SER A 301 -142.99 -40.21 64.28
CA SER A 301 -143.97 -39.27 64.85
C SER A 301 -143.46 -37.84 65.09
N LYS A 302 -142.17 -37.53 64.90
CA LYS A 302 -141.58 -36.24 65.31
C LYS A 302 -140.90 -35.43 64.19
N ALA A 303 -140.55 -36.05 63.06
CA ALA A 303 -139.89 -35.39 61.92
C ALA A 303 -140.80 -34.46 61.08
N ASN A 304 -142.07 -34.29 61.45
CA ASN A 304 -143.02 -33.45 60.71
C ASN A 304 -143.02 -31.97 61.18
N SER A 305 -142.22 -31.59 62.18
CA SER A 305 -142.27 -30.25 62.80
C SER A 305 -141.00 -29.38 62.71
N GLU A 306 -139.86 -29.90 62.23
CA GLU A 306 -138.57 -29.18 62.33
C GLU A 306 -138.01 -28.67 60.98
N ALA A 307 -138.68 -28.97 59.87
CA ALA A 307 -138.35 -28.45 58.53
C ALA A 307 -138.53 -26.92 58.34
N GLN A 308 -138.97 -26.21 59.38
CA GLN A 308 -139.34 -24.79 59.32
C GLN A 308 -138.26 -23.82 59.84
N GLN A 309 -137.16 -24.31 60.44
CA GLN A 309 -136.16 -23.46 61.11
C GLN A 309 -134.91 -23.09 60.27
N TRP A 310 -134.66 -23.76 59.14
CA TRP A 310 -133.44 -23.53 58.33
C TRP A 310 -133.53 -22.39 57.29
N ARG A 311 -134.65 -21.65 57.23
CA ARG A 311 -134.81 -20.49 56.33
C ARG A 311 -134.18 -19.18 56.83
N SER A 312 -133.67 -19.11 58.07
CA SER A 312 -133.29 -17.82 58.70
C SER A 312 -131.79 -17.53 58.84
N LYS A 313 -130.88 -18.37 58.31
CA LYS A 313 -129.42 -18.20 58.52
C LYS A 313 -128.60 -17.73 57.31
N TRP A 314 -129.22 -17.52 56.15
CA TRP A 314 -128.50 -17.20 54.90
C TRP A 314 -128.41 -15.70 54.56
N GLU A 315 -128.90 -14.80 55.41
CA GLU A 315 -129.14 -13.40 55.02
C GLU A 315 -128.17 -12.32 55.58
N SER A 316 -127.06 -12.61 56.27
CA SER A 316 -126.29 -11.49 56.87
C SER A 316 -124.79 -11.30 56.64
N GLU A 317 -123.95 -12.19 56.07
CA GLU A 317 -122.49 -11.89 56.02
C GLU A 317 -121.70 -12.44 54.82
N GLY A 318 -122.14 -12.15 53.58
CA GLY A 318 -121.47 -12.62 52.35
C GLY A 318 -120.72 -11.58 51.49
N ALA A 319 -120.78 -10.27 51.79
CA ALA A 319 -120.49 -9.25 50.78
C ALA A 319 -119.16 -8.48 50.91
N SER A 320 -118.43 -8.50 52.03
CA SER A 320 -117.26 -7.58 52.21
C SER A 320 -115.87 -8.16 51.93
N ARG A 321 -115.74 -9.40 51.44
CA ARG A 321 -114.42 -10.04 51.19
C ARG A 321 -113.98 -10.10 49.72
N ALA A 322 -114.78 -9.57 48.80
CA ALA A 322 -114.52 -9.66 47.35
C ALA A 322 -113.72 -8.46 46.78
N GLU A 323 -113.81 -7.27 47.37
CA GLU A 323 -113.21 -6.04 46.78
C GLU A 323 -111.70 -5.89 47.05
N GLU A 324 -111.16 -6.40 48.16
CA GLU A 324 -109.72 -6.27 48.48
C GLU A 324 -108.80 -7.15 47.59
N LEU A 325 -109.36 -8.17 46.94
CA LEU A 325 -108.60 -9.11 46.11
C LEU A 325 -108.34 -8.60 44.68
N GLU A 326 -109.20 -7.74 44.14
CA GLU A 326 -109.04 -7.22 42.76
C GLU A 326 -107.99 -6.10 42.64
N GLU A 327 -107.76 -5.29 43.67
CA GLU A 327 -106.81 -4.16 43.60
C GLU A 327 -105.34 -4.63 43.63
N SER A 328 -105.04 -5.72 44.33
CA SER A 328 -103.70 -6.33 44.39
C SER A 328 -103.24 -6.87 43.03
N LYS A 329 -104.17 -7.39 42.22
CA LYS A 329 -103.92 -7.97 40.90
C LYS A 329 -103.47 -6.92 39.87
N ARG A 330 -104.05 -5.71 39.90
CA ARG A 330 -103.68 -4.62 38.98
C ARG A 330 -102.25 -4.10 39.21
N LYS A 331 -101.78 -4.05 40.46
CA LYS A 331 -100.42 -3.57 40.80
C LYS A 331 -99.32 -4.55 40.36
N LEU A 332 -99.58 -5.85 40.37
CA LEU A 332 -98.63 -6.86 39.92
C LEU A 332 -98.50 -6.91 38.39
N GLN A 333 -99.59 -6.69 37.65
CA GLN A 333 -99.57 -6.66 36.19
C GLN A 333 -98.74 -5.50 35.62
N ALA A 334 -98.76 -4.33 36.25
CA ALA A 334 -97.97 -3.17 35.82
C ALA A 334 -96.45 -3.40 35.96
N LYS A 335 -96.02 -4.08 37.03
CA LYS A 335 -94.60 -4.42 37.27
C LYS A 335 -94.08 -5.48 36.29
N LEU A 336 -94.94 -6.39 35.85
CA LEU A 336 -94.58 -7.40 34.86
C LEU A 336 -94.25 -6.76 33.50
N ASN A 337 -95.11 -5.85 33.04
CA ASN A 337 -94.93 -5.18 31.74
C ASN A 337 -93.65 -4.30 31.70
N GLU A 338 -93.28 -3.67 32.83
CA GLU A 338 -92.04 -2.88 32.92
C GLU A 338 -90.77 -3.75 32.89
N ALA A 339 -90.83 -4.94 33.51
CA ALA A 339 -89.74 -5.91 33.44
C ALA A 339 -89.56 -6.49 32.02
N GLU A 340 -90.67 -6.73 31.30
CA GLU A 340 -90.65 -7.21 29.92
C GLU A 340 -90.04 -6.18 28.95
N GLN A 341 -90.39 -4.90 29.05
CA GLN A 341 -89.77 -3.85 28.23
C GLN A 341 -88.26 -3.69 28.48
N ASN A 342 -87.82 -3.82 29.73
CA ASN A 342 -86.39 -3.76 30.06
C ASN A 342 -85.62 -4.97 29.50
N ALA A 343 -86.25 -6.16 29.46
CA ALA A 343 -85.67 -7.34 28.85
C ALA A 343 -85.53 -7.20 27.33
N GLU A 344 -86.54 -6.66 26.65
CA GLU A 344 -86.48 -6.40 25.20
C GLU A 344 -85.40 -5.37 24.83
N ALA A 345 -85.26 -4.30 25.62
CA ALA A 345 -84.23 -3.29 25.41
C ALA A 345 -82.80 -3.86 25.58
N ALA A 346 -82.59 -4.75 26.56
CA ALA A 346 -81.32 -5.45 26.74
C ALA A 346 -81.02 -6.37 25.54
N ASN A 347 -82.02 -7.08 25.04
CA ASN A 347 -81.87 -8.03 23.94
C ASN A 347 -81.53 -7.33 22.61
N ALA A 348 -82.13 -6.17 22.34
CA ALA A 348 -81.80 -5.33 21.18
C ALA A 348 -80.33 -4.85 21.23
N LYS A 349 -79.81 -4.57 22.44
CA LYS A 349 -78.42 -4.14 22.65
C LYS A 349 -77.43 -5.27 22.41
N VAL A 350 -77.77 -6.50 22.80
CA VAL A 350 -76.98 -7.71 22.52
C VAL A 350 -76.87 -7.95 21.00
N GLN A 351 -77.98 -7.87 20.27
CA GLN A 351 -77.97 -8.03 18.81
C GLN A 351 -77.12 -6.96 18.09
N ALA A 352 -77.12 -5.72 18.59
CA ALA A 352 -76.27 -4.66 18.05
C ALA A 352 -74.77 -4.95 18.28
N LEU A 353 -74.42 -5.48 19.45
CA LEU A 353 -73.05 -5.88 19.78
C LEU A 353 -72.58 -7.09 18.97
N GLU A 354 -73.45 -8.07 18.70
CA GLU A 354 -73.11 -9.21 17.84
C GLU A 354 -72.81 -8.80 16.40
N LYS A 355 -73.58 -7.84 15.85
CA LYS A 355 -73.29 -7.27 14.52
C LYS A 355 -71.96 -6.50 14.50
N ALA A 356 -71.65 -5.74 15.54
CA ALA A 356 -70.37 -5.04 15.65
C ALA A 356 -69.19 -6.03 15.76
N LYS A 357 -69.35 -7.10 16.54
CA LYS A 357 -68.36 -8.18 16.65
C LYS A 357 -68.09 -8.84 15.30
N SER A 358 -69.13 -9.23 14.57
CA SER A 358 -68.99 -9.86 13.25
C SER A 358 -68.27 -8.95 12.24
N ARG A 359 -68.54 -7.64 12.27
CA ARG A 359 -67.88 -6.67 11.40
C ARG A 359 -66.39 -6.51 11.74
N LEU A 360 -66.05 -6.40 13.02
CA LEU A 360 -64.66 -6.34 13.48
C LEU A 360 -63.89 -7.63 13.18
N GLN A 361 -64.58 -8.77 13.18
CA GLN A 361 -63.99 -10.06 12.81
C GLN A 361 -63.60 -10.09 11.32
N GLY A 362 -64.47 -9.60 10.44
CA GLY A 362 -64.14 -9.46 9.02
C GLY A 362 -63.00 -8.47 8.74
N GLU A 363 -62.99 -7.33 9.42
CA GLU A 363 -61.89 -6.35 9.31
C GLU A 363 -60.55 -6.94 9.80
N LEU A 364 -60.57 -7.81 10.81
CA LEU A 364 -59.38 -8.52 11.29
C LEU A 364 -58.87 -9.54 10.27
N GLU A 365 -59.76 -10.31 9.65
CA GLU A 365 -59.43 -11.29 8.60
C GLU A 365 -58.82 -10.60 7.37
N ASP A 366 -59.38 -9.46 6.94
CA ASP A 366 -58.84 -8.66 5.84
C ASP A 366 -57.43 -8.13 6.15
N LEU A 367 -57.20 -7.62 7.38
CA LEU A 367 -55.89 -7.15 7.81
C LEU A 367 -54.86 -8.28 7.91
N MET A 368 -55.26 -9.49 8.31
CA MET A 368 -54.38 -10.66 8.31
C MET A 368 -53.91 -11.02 6.90
N ILE A 369 -54.83 -10.99 5.91
CA ILE A 369 -54.50 -11.24 4.50
C ILE A 369 -53.49 -10.19 3.98
N ASP A 370 -53.66 -8.92 4.34
CA ASP A 370 -52.73 -7.86 3.92
C ASP A 370 -51.34 -8.00 4.58
N VAL A 371 -51.28 -8.45 5.84
CA VAL A 371 -50.02 -8.78 6.52
C VAL A 371 -49.31 -9.95 5.84
N GLU A 372 -50.02 -11.03 5.50
CA GLU A 372 -49.46 -12.17 4.78
C GLU A 372 -48.93 -11.77 3.40
N ARG A 373 -49.69 -10.93 2.66
CA ARG A 373 -49.28 -10.41 1.36
C ARG A 373 -48.05 -9.49 1.47
N SER A 374 -47.99 -8.65 2.50
CA SER A 374 -46.83 -7.79 2.77
C SER A 374 -45.59 -8.60 3.13
N ASN A 375 -45.73 -9.64 3.97
CA ASN A 375 -44.65 -10.56 4.31
C ASN A 375 -44.12 -11.34 3.10
N ALA A 376 -45.01 -11.80 2.22
CA ALA A 376 -44.63 -12.47 0.98
C ALA A 376 -43.86 -11.54 0.02
N ASN A 377 -44.26 -10.26 -0.05
CA ASN A 377 -43.53 -9.25 -0.82
C ASN A 377 -42.16 -8.95 -0.22
N ALA A 378 -42.04 -8.83 1.11
CA ALA A 378 -40.78 -8.63 1.80
C ALA A 378 -39.79 -9.78 1.54
N THR A 379 -40.26 -11.04 1.63
CA THR A 379 -39.41 -12.22 1.32
C THR A 379 -38.98 -12.26 -0.14
N ASN A 380 -39.84 -11.85 -1.08
CA ASN A 380 -39.47 -11.75 -2.50
C ASN A 380 -38.44 -10.64 -2.75
N LEU A 381 -38.54 -9.50 -2.06
CA LEU A 381 -37.56 -8.43 -2.14
C LEU A 381 -36.21 -8.83 -1.54
N GLU A 382 -36.19 -9.53 -0.41
CA GLU A 382 -34.95 -10.10 0.16
C GLU A 382 -34.26 -11.08 -0.80
N LYS A 383 -35.03 -11.96 -1.46
CA LYS A 383 -34.48 -12.88 -2.46
C LYS A 383 -33.86 -12.13 -3.64
N LYS A 384 -34.51 -11.07 -4.11
CA LYS A 384 -33.96 -10.21 -5.18
C LYS A 384 -32.71 -9.45 -4.73
N GLN A 385 -32.70 -8.93 -3.51
CA GLN A 385 -31.53 -8.25 -2.95
C GLN A 385 -30.33 -9.19 -2.87
N ARG A 386 -30.50 -10.41 -2.32
CA ARG A 386 -29.43 -11.42 -2.29
C ARG A 386 -28.95 -11.81 -3.69
N ALA A 387 -29.83 -11.85 -4.69
CA ALA A 387 -29.45 -12.12 -6.07
C ALA A 387 -28.63 -10.97 -6.68
N PHE A 388 -28.98 -9.71 -6.39
CA PHE A 388 -28.18 -8.56 -6.79
C PHE A 388 -26.83 -8.52 -6.07
N ASP A 389 -26.79 -8.78 -4.77
CA ASP A 389 -25.54 -8.84 -4.01
C ASP A 389 -24.59 -9.91 -4.56
N LYS A 390 -25.13 -11.08 -4.93
CA LYS A 390 -24.36 -12.14 -5.60
C LYS A 390 -23.81 -11.66 -6.94
N THR A 391 -24.64 -11.00 -7.76
CA THR A 391 -24.23 -10.46 -9.06
C THR A 391 -23.15 -9.39 -8.91
N ILE A 392 -23.28 -8.50 -7.92
CA ILE A 392 -22.29 -7.47 -7.60
C ILE A 392 -20.97 -8.13 -7.17
N GLY A 393 -21.02 -9.16 -6.32
CA GLY A 393 -19.84 -9.92 -5.90
C GLY A 393 -19.13 -10.60 -7.08
N GLU A 394 -19.87 -11.19 -8.02
CA GLU A 394 -19.32 -11.79 -9.24
C GLU A 394 -18.63 -10.74 -10.14
N TRP A 395 -19.22 -9.55 -10.29
CA TRP A 395 -18.61 -8.46 -11.05
C TRP A 395 -17.40 -7.85 -10.35
N GLN A 396 -17.43 -7.73 -9.02
CA GLN A 396 -16.26 -7.29 -8.24
C GLN A 396 -15.10 -8.29 -8.37
N ALA A 397 -15.37 -9.59 -8.31
CA ALA A 397 -14.37 -10.62 -8.55
C ALA A 397 -13.77 -10.49 -9.95
N LYS A 398 -14.60 -10.35 -10.99
CA LYS A 398 -14.12 -10.11 -12.35
C LYS A 398 -13.27 -8.84 -12.49
N CYS A 399 -13.66 -7.74 -11.85
CA CYS A 399 -12.87 -6.51 -11.88
C CYS A 399 -11.50 -6.71 -11.21
N ASN A 400 -11.45 -7.43 -10.10
CA ASN A 400 -10.19 -7.74 -9.41
C ASN A 400 -9.30 -8.67 -10.24
N ASP A 401 -9.88 -9.67 -10.89
CA ASP A 401 -9.16 -10.59 -11.79
C ASP A 401 -8.56 -9.82 -12.99
N LEU A 402 -9.36 -8.97 -13.65
CA LEU A 402 -8.90 -8.11 -14.75
C LEU A 402 -7.83 -7.11 -14.30
N GLN A 403 -7.92 -6.60 -13.08
CA GLN A 403 -6.91 -5.71 -12.52
C GLN A 403 -5.60 -6.45 -12.25
N SER A 404 -5.65 -7.70 -11.77
CA SER A 404 -4.47 -8.55 -11.61
C SER A 404 -3.84 -8.91 -12.96
N GLU A 405 -4.65 -9.23 -13.97
CA GLU A 405 -4.17 -9.46 -15.34
C GLU A 405 -3.49 -8.21 -15.93
N LEU A 406 -4.05 -7.02 -15.69
CA LEU A 406 -3.45 -5.75 -16.11
C LEU A 406 -2.11 -5.49 -15.42
N GLU A 407 -2.01 -5.72 -14.11
CA GLU A 407 -0.76 -5.55 -13.36
C GLU A 407 0.33 -6.53 -13.83
N ASN A 408 -0.06 -7.78 -14.12
CA ASN A 408 0.84 -8.79 -14.69
C ASN A 408 1.31 -8.38 -16.09
N ALA A 409 0.39 -7.96 -16.97
CA ALA A 409 0.73 -7.50 -18.31
C ALA A 409 1.65 -6.25 -18.28
N GLN A 410 1.43 -5.33 -17.34
CA GLN A 410 2.33 -4.18 -17.15
C GLN A 410 3.70 -4.59 -16.63
N LYS A 411 3.78 -5.58 -15.75
CA LYS A 411 5.03 -6.13 -15.25
C LYS A 411 5.82 -6.84 -16.37
N GLU A 412 5.14 -7.62 -17.21
CA GLU A 412 5.72 -8.25 -18.39
C GLU A 412 6.17 -7.19 -19.41
N ALA A 413 5.39 -6.14 -19.67
CA ALA A 413 5.78 -5.05 -20.56
C ALA A 413 7.06 -4.32 -20.07
N ARG A 414 7.19 -4.10 -18.76
CA ARG A 414 8.42 -3.58 -18.15
C ARG A 414 9.58 -4.57 -18.30
N GLY A 415 9.32 -5.86 -18.16
CA GLY A 415 10.28 -6.94 -18.41
C GLY A 415 10.80 -6.93 -19.84
N TYR A 416 9.91 -6.92 -20.83
CA TYR A 416 10.27 -6.83 -22.26
C TYR A 416 11.00 -5.53 -22.59
N SER A 417 10.63 -4.41 -21.97
CA SER A 417 11.37 -3.16 -22.13
C SER A 417 12.80 -3.27 -21.59
N ALA A 418 13.01 -3.95 -20.46
CA ALA A 418 14.35 -4.18 -19.92
C ALA A 418 15.18 -5.13 -20.79
N GLU A 419 14.57 -6.20 -21.31
CA GLU A 419 15.21 -7.09 -22.29
C GLU A 419 15.57 -6.36 -23.58
N LEU A 420 14.71 -5.48 -24.08
CA LEU A 420 14.97 -4.65 -25.25
C LEU A 420 16.19 -3.73 -25.03
N PHE A 421 16.30 -3.09 -23.87
CA PHE A 421 17.48 -2.29 -23.52
C PHE A 421 18.74 -3.15 -23.44
N ARG A 422 18.66 -4.36 -22.86
CA ARG A 422 19.78 -5.29 -22.80
C ARG A 422 20.25 -5.73 -24.18
N VAL A 423 19.32 -6.08 -25.07
CA VAL A 423 19.62 -6.48 -26.45
C VAL A 423 20.19 -5.31 -27.25
N LYS A 424 19.68 -4.09 -27.06
CA LYS A 424 20.26 -2.88 -27.67
C LYS A 424 21.71 -2.66 -27.23
N ALA A 425 22.01 -2.79 -25.93
CA ALA A 425 23.37 -2.68 -25.43
C ALA A 425 24.30 -3.76 -26.02
N GLN A 426 23.82 -5.00 -26.17
CA GLN A 426 24.57 -6.07 -26.83
C GLN A 426 24.80 -5.81 -28.34
N ILE A 427 23.84 -5.18 -29.02
CA ILE A 427 23.98 -4.77 -30.42
C ILE A 427 25.00 -3.63 -30.55
N GLU A 428 24.99 -2.65 -29.65
CA GLU A 428 25.99 -1.58 -29.60
C GLU A 428 27.40 -2.14 -29.34
N GLU A 429 27.55 -3.06 -28.38
CA GLU A 429 28.83 -3.72 -28.10
C GLU A 429 29.33 -4.57 -29.29
N ALA A 430 28.44 -5.30 -29.96
CA ALA A 430 28.77 -6.02 -31.19
C ALA A 430 29.15 -5.07 -32.33
N HIS A 431 28.49 -3.92 -32.44
CA HIS A 431 28.80 -2.89 -33.42
C HIS A 431 30.19 -2.29 -33.18
N ASP A 432 30.52 -1.95 -31.92
CA ASP A 432 31.85 -1.45 -31.54
C ASP A 432 32.94 -2.49 -31.80
N SER A 433 32.67 -3.77 -31.56
CA SER A 433 33.57 -4.88 -31.89
C SER A 433 33.80 -4.99 -33.41
N VAL A 434 32.76 -4.84 -34.22
CA VAL A 434 32.87 -4.80 -35.69
C VAL A 434 33.64 -3.58 -36.17
N GLU A 435 33.46 -2.41 -35.55
CA GLU A 435 34.26 -1.22 -35.86
C GLU A 435 35.74 -1.40 -35.50
N ALA A 436 36.04 -2.01 -34.36
CA ALA A 436 37.41 -2.31 -33.95
C ALA A 436 38.09 -3.26 -34.96
N LEU A 437 37.40 -4.34 -35.36
CA LEU A 437 37.89 -5.27 -36.38
C LEU A 437 38.06 -4.58 -37.75
N ARG A 438 37.17 -3.64 -38.12
CA ARG A 438 37.34 -2.85 -39.35
C ARG A 438 38.57 -1.95 -39.31
N ARG A 439 38.87 -1.33 -38.16
CA ARG A 439 40.07 -0.51 -37.98
C ARG A 439 41.33 -1.37 -38.04
N GLU A 440 41.32 -2.53 -37.40
CA GLU A 440 42.43 -3.49 -37.42
C GLU A 440 42.68 -4.01 -38.85
N ASN A 441 41.63 -4.38 -39.57
CA ASN A 441 41.72 -4.85 -40.95
C ASN A 441 42.23 -3.75 -41.90
N LYS A 442 41.86 -2.49 -41.64
CA LYS A 442 42.43 -1.35 -42.36
C LYS A 442 43.93 -1.17 -42.06
N ASN A 443 44.33 -1.26 -40.79
CA ASN A 443 45.74 -1.15 -40.41
C ASN A 443 46.59 -2.26 -41.05
N LEU A 444 46.08 -3.50 -41.07
CA LEU A 444 46.75 -4.62 -41.74
C LEU A 444 46.81 -4.44 -43.25
N ALA A 445 45.77 -3.85 -43.87
CA ALA A 445 45.80 -3.53 -45.29
C ALA A 445 46.82 -2.42 -45.63
N ASP A 446 46.92 -1.39 -44.78
CA ASP A 446 47.92 -0.33 -44.91
C ASP A 446 49.35 -0.88 -44.71
N GLU A 447 49.55 -1.80 -43.76
CA GLU A 447 50.84 -2.47 -43.51
C GLU A 447 51.25 -3.39 -44.68
N ILE A 448 50.29 -4.10 -45.28
CA ILE A 448 50.51 -4.86 -46.53
C ILE A 448 50.90 -3.90 -47.68
N HIS A 449 50.27 -2.73 -47.75
CA HIS A 449 50.58 -1.74 -48.78
C HIS A 449 52.01 -1.20 -48.63
N ASP A 450 52.42 -0.84 -47.41
CA ASP A 450 53.77 -0.36 -47.10
C ASP A 450 54.85 -1.42 -47.39
N LEU A 451 54.59 -2.68 -47.04
CA LEU A 451 55.50 -3.80 -47.37
C LEU A 451 55.58 -4.07 -48.87
N THR A 452 54.48 -3.86 -49.60
CA THR A 452 54.43 -3.98 -51.07
C THR A 452 55.22 -2.86 -51.74
N ASP A 453 55.16 -1.63 -51.21
CA ASP A 453 55.93 -0.49 -51.72
C ASP A 453 57.44 -0.66 -51.43
N GLN A 454 57.81 -1.20 -50.27
CA GLN A 454 59.21 -1.56 -49.96
C GLN A 454 59.78 -2.63 -50.91
N LEU A 455 58.97 -3.60 -51.33
CA LEU A 455 59.35 -4.57 -52.36
C LEU A 455 59.50 -3.93 -53.75
N GLY A 456 58.72 -2.89 -54.05
CA GLY A 456 58.82 -2.11 -55.30
C GLY A 456 60.08 -1.23 -55.39
N GLU A 457 60.58 -0.74 -54.26
CA GLU A 457 61.83 0.05 -54.20
C GLU A 457 63.09 -0.82 -54.32
N GLY A 458 63.04 -2.09 -53.91
CA GLY A 458 64.12 -3.08 -54.09
C GLY A 458 64.50 -3.36 -55.55
N GLY A 459 63.59 -3.13 -56.50
CA GLY A 459 63.83 -3.29 -57.94
C GLY A 459 64.65 -2.16 -58.60
N ARG A 460 64.75 -0.98 -57.96
CA ARG A 460 65.54 0.16 -58.50
C ARG A 460 67.01 0.08 -58.10
N SER A 461 67.31 -0.46 -56.92
CA SER A 461 68.66 -0.73 -56.41
C SER A 461 69.41 -1.79 -57.24
N THR A 462 68.68 -2.76 -57.81
CA THR A 462 69.24 -3.82 -58.65
C THR A 462 69.68 -3.32 -60.03
N HIS A 463 69.02 -2.30 -60.59
CA HIS A 463 69.36 -1.75 -61.91
C HIS A 463 70.57 -0.80 -61.90
N GLU A 464 70.88 -0.17 -60.75
CA GLU A 464 72.10 0.63 -60.58
C GLU A 464 73.36 -0.26 -60.45
N LEU A 465 73.23 -1.46 -59.87
CA LEU A 465 74.30 -2.47 -59.78
C LEU A 465 74.64 -3.11 -61.14
N GLU A 466 73.70 -3.15 -62.07
CA GLU A 466 73.93 -3.71 -63.42
C GLU A 466 74.70 -2.74 -64.34
N LYS A 467 74.68 -1.45 -64.00
CA LYS A 467 75.38 -0.38 -64.71
C LYS A 467 76.86 -0.26 -64.31
N SER A 468 77.22 -0.63 -63.07
CA SER A 468 78.62 -0.72 -62.61
C SER A 468 79.35 -1.93 -63.20
N ARG A 469 78.64 -3.04 -63.44
CA ARG A 469 79.16 -4.25 -64.09
C ARG A 469 79.72 -4.00 -65.51
N LYS A 470 79.07 -3.16 -66.31
CA LYS A 470 79.49 -2.86 -67.69
C LYS A 470 80.74 -1.97 -67.79
N ARG A 471 81.12 -1.24 -66.72
CA ARG A 471 82.39 -0.48 -66.66
C ARG A 471 83.60 -1.39 -66.44
N LEU A 472 83.44 -2.46 -65.67
CA LEU A 472 84.49 -3.45 -65.40
C LEU A 472 84.78 -4.37 -66.60
N GLU A 473 83.88 -4.43 -67.59
CA GLU A 473 84.08 -5.18 -68.85
C GLU A 473 84.99 -4.44 -69.84
N MET A 474 85.17 -3.11 -69.74
CA MET A 474 86.13 -2.36 -70.58
C MET A 474 87.56 -2.41 -70.01
N GLU A 475 87.73 -2.46 -68.68
CA GLU A 475 89.05 -2.70 -68.04
C GLU A 475 89.61 -4.10 -68.37
N LYS A 476 88.73 -5.05 -68.74
CA LYS A 476 89.09 -6.41 -69.16
C LYS A 476 89.81 -6.46 -70.52
N GLU A 477 89.52 -5.55 -71.44
CA GLU A 477 90.13 -5.54 -72.79
C GLU A 477 91.55 -4.94 -72.77
N GLU A 478 91.86 -4.04 -71.83
CA GLU A 478 93.21 -3.52 -71.59
C GLU A 478 94.14 -4.55 -70.93
N LEU A 479 93.58 -5.48 -70.13
CA LEU A 479 94.31 -6.62 -69.56
C LEU A 479 94.65 -7.70 -70.59
N GLN A 480 94.03 -7.67 -71.77
CA GLN A 480 94.26 -8.65 -72.84
C GLN A 480 95.55 -8.36 -73.63
N ALA A 481 96.09 -7.14 -73.56
CA ALA A 481 97.43 -6.80 -74.05
C ALA A 481 98.54 -7.23 -73.06
N ALA A 482 98.23 -7.35 -71.76
CA ALA A 482 99.12 -7.94 -70.76
C ALA A 482 99.19 -9.49 -70.84
N LEU A 483 98.27 -10.11 -71.57
CA LEU A 483 98.18 -11.55 -71.77
C LEU A 483 99.31 -12.10 -72.65
N GLU A 484 99.77 -11.33 -73.64
CA GLU A 484 100.91 -11.71 -74.50
C GLU A 484 102.25 -11.71 -73.73
N GLU A 485 102.35 -10.97 -72.62
CA GLU A 485 103.49 -10.99 -71.68
C GLU A 485 103.38 -12.14 -70.65
N ALA A 486 102.16 -12.61 -70.39
CA ALA A 486 101.86 -13.75 -69.52
C ALA A 486 102.13 -15.12 -70.17
N GLU A 487 102.27 -15.20 -71.49
CA GLU A 487 102.71 -16.41 -72.19
C GLU A 487 104.16 -16.79 -71.83
N SER A 488 104.98 -15.84 -71.42
CA SER A 488 106.30 -16.10 -70.81
C SER A 488 106.22 -16.58 -69.35
N ALA A 489 105.11 -16.34 -68.66
CA ALA A 489 104.83 -16.86 -67.31
C ALA A 489 104.19 -18.26 -67.34
N LEU A 490 103.65 -18.68 -68.48
CA LEU A 490 103.04 -20.00 -68.70
C LEU A 490 104.03 -21.15 -68.48
N GLU A 491 105.32 -20.97 -68.83
CA GLU A 491 106.39 -21.94 -68.53
C GLU A 491 106.67 -22.08 -67.01
N GLN A 492 106.39 -21.05 -66.20
CA GLN A 492 106.38 -21.17 -64.73
C GLN A 492 105.06 -21.75 -64.21
N GLU A 493 103.95 -21.55 -64.93
CA GLU A 493 102.66 -22.13 -64.60
C GLU A 493 102.60 -23.64 -64.87
N GLU A 494 103.39 -24.24 -65.75
CA GLU A 494 103.46 -25.71 -65.87
C GLU A 494 104.00 -26.39 -64.60
N ALA A 495 104.91 -25.73 -63.87
CA ALA A 495 105.40 -26.16 -62.55
C ALA A 495 104.43 -25.85 -61.39
N LYS A 496 103.46 -24.95 -61.60
CA LYS A 496 102.35 -24.71 -60.68
C LYS A 496 101.16 -25.59 -61.01
N VAL A 497 100.90 -25.98 -62.26
CA VAL A 497 99.88 -26.93 -62.69
C VAL A 497 100.06 -28.28 -61.99
N MET A 498 101.30 -28.72 -61.76
CA MET A 498 101.53 -29.93 -60.95
C MET A 498 101.18 -29.74 -59.45
N ARG A 499 101.35 -28.53 -58.91
CA ARG A 499 100.90 -28.17 -57.55
C ARG A 499 99.39 -27.94 -57.49
N SER A 500 98.81 -27.29 -58.49
CA SER A 500 97.38 -27.08 -58.68
C SER A 500 96.65 -28.38 -59.03
N GLN A 501 97.30 -29.42 -59.56
CA GLN A 501 96.70 -30.76 -59.65
C GLN A 501 96.55 -31.41 -58.27
N LEU A 502 97.53 -31.22 -57.37
CA LEU A 502 97.42 -31.63 -55.96
C LEU A 502 96.42 -30.74 -55.20
N GLU A 503 96.37 -29.44 -55.51
CA GLU A 503 95.42 -28.48 -54.95
C GLU A 503 94.00 -28.70 -55.50
N ILE A 504 93.83 -29.12 -56.75
CA ILE A 504 92.55 -29.55 -57.34
C ILE A 504 92.12 -30.89 -56.75
N SER A 505 93.05 -31.80 -56.43
CA SER A 505 92.73 -33.01 -55.67
C SER A 505 92.30 -32.66 -54.22
N SER A 506 92.95 -31.68 -53.61
CA SER A 506 92.59 -31.15 -52.28
C SER A 506 91.25 -30.42 -52.29
N VAL A 507 91.02 -29.55 -53.28
CA VAL A 507 89.78 -28.79 -53.48
C VAL A 507 88.65 -29.70 -53.93
N ARG A 508 88.90 -30.78 -54.68
CA ARG A 508 87.90 -31.83 -54.91
C ARG A 508 87.54 -32.54 -53.61
N SER A 509 88.53 -32.92 -52.79
CA SER A 509 88.26 -33.47 -51.46
C SER A 509 87.57 -32.47 -50.53
N GLU A 510 87.83 -31.16 -50.67
CA GLU A 510 87.20 -30.10 -49.89
C GLU A 510 85.80 -29.76 -50.40
N ILE A 511 85.55 -29.87 -51.71
CA ILE A 511 84.23 -29.74 -52.34
C ILE A 511 83.40 -30.97 -52.00
N ASP A 512 83.94 -32.19 -52.09
CA ASP A 512 83.26 -33.41 -51.67
C ASP A 512 82.96 -33.37 -50.16
N ARG A 513 83.87 -32.83 -49.36
CA ARG A 513 83.64 -32.58 -47.93
C ARG A 513 82.59 -31.48 -47.70
N ARG A 514 82.58 -30.38 -48.46
CA ARG A 514 81.55 -29.33 -48.37
C ARG A 514 80.20 -29.81 -48.88
N ILE A 515 80.17 -30.69 -49.87
CA ILE A 515 78.96 -31.35 -50.35
C ILE A 515 78.47 -32.29 -49.25
N GLN A 516 79.35 -33.10 -48.64
CA GLN A 516 78.99 -33.94 -47.50
C GLN A 516 78.53 -33.11 -46.29
N ASP A 517 79.20 -32.02 -45.95
CA ASP A 517 78.80 -31.10 -44.87
C ASP A 517 77.46 -30.42 -45.21
N LYS A 518 77.21 -30.10 -46.49
CA LYS A 518 75.92 -29.56 -46.95
C LYS A 518 74.83 -30.62 -46.97
N GLU A 519 75.13 -31.85 -47.35
CA GLU A 519 74.22 -33.00 -47.28
C GLU A 519 73.89 -33.34 -45.82
N GLU A 520 74.87 -33.26 -44.91
CA GLU A 520 74.67 -33.38 -43.47
C GLU A 520 73.87 -32.19 -42.93
N GLU A 521 74.09 -30.95 -43.37
CA GLU A 521 73.25 -29.79 -43.03
C GLU A 521 71.82 -29.94 -43.55
N PHE A 522 71.63 -30.45 -44.77
CA PHE A 522 70.32 -30.75 -45.35
C PHE A 522 69.64 -31.90 -44.62
N GLU A 523 70.38 -32.94 -44.25
CA GLU A 523 69.86 -34.05 -43.48
C GLU A 523 69.54 -33.63 -42.04
N ASN A 524 70.31 -32.71 -41.45
CA ASN A 524 70.07 -32.17 -40.13
C ASN A 524 68.89 -31.18 -40.13
N THR A 525 68.74 -30.35 -41.17
CA THR A 525 67.52 -29.53 -41.35
C THR A 525 66.31 -30.41 -41.63
N ARG A 526 66.44 -31.46 -42.45
CA ARG A 526 65.36 -32.44 -42.67
C ARG A 526 64.98 -33.18 -41.40
N ARG A 527 65.96 -33.60 -40.59
CA ARG A 527 65.73 -34.22 -39.26
C ARG A 527 65.11 -33.22 -38.28
N ASN A 528 65.50 -31.94 -38.31
CA ASN A 528 64.90 -30.91 -37.47
C ASN A 528 63.47 -30.58 -37.90
N HIS A 529 63.19 -30.52 -39.20
CA HIS A 529 61.85 -30.34 -39.73
C HIS A 529 61.00 -31.59 -39.43
N GLN A 530 61.56 -32.79 -39.56
CA GLN A 530 60.87 -34.03 -39.17
C GLN A 530 60.58 -34.06 -37.67
N ARG A 531 61.51 -33.66 -36.80
CA ARG A 531 61.26 -33.52 -35.35
C ARG A 531 60.22 -32.46 -35.03
N ALA A 532 60.19 -31.34 -35.76
CA ALA A 532 59.18 -30.31 -35.60
C ALA A 532 57.80 -30.83 -36.03
N MET A 533 57.73 -31.58 -37.14
CA MET A 533 56.51 -32.24 -37.61
C MET A 533 56.04 -33.31 -36.63
N ASP A 534 56.93 -34.18 -36.14
CA ASP A 534 56.62 -35.21 -35.15
C ASP A 534 56.17 -34.57 -33.82
N SER A 535 56.76 -33.44 -33.43
CA SER A 535 56.35 -32.66 -32.24
C SER A 535 55.01 -31.96 -32.41
N MET A 536 54.73 -31.40 -33.59
CA MET A 536 53.42 -30.84 -33.91
C MET A 536 52.36 -31.96 -33.97
N GLN A 537 52.71 -33.11 -34.52
CA GLN A 537 51.82 -34.26 -34.61
C GLN A 537 51.53 -34.86 -33.22
N ALA A 538 52.53 -34.97 -32.34
CA ALA A 538 52.32 -35.34 -30.94
C ALA A 538 51.45 -34.31 -30.19
N SER A 539 51.60 -33.01 -30.48
CA SER A 539 50.76 -31.96 -29.90
C SER A 539 49.31 -32.06 -30.41
N LEU A 540 49.12 -32.31 -31.70
CA LEU A 540 47.81 -32.52 -32.31
C LEU A 540 47.11 -33.77 -31.75
N GLU A 541 47.86 -34.87 -31.56
CA GLU A 541 47.34 -36.09 -30.95
C GLU A 541 46.99 -35.90 -29.45
N ALA A 542 47.78 -35.11 -28.72
CA ALA A 542 47.48 -34.73 -27.34
C ALA A 542 46.23 -33.85 -27.26
N GLU A 543 46.08 -32.88 -28.16
CA GLU A 543 44.90 -32.02 -28.25
C GLU A 543 43.66 -32.81 -28.67
N ALA A 544 43.79 -33.76 -29.60
CA ALA A 544 42.70 -34.65 -30.01
C ALA A 544 42.23 -35.54 -28.85
N LYS A 545 43.16 -36.08 -28.05
CA LYS A 545 42.85 -36.84 -26.83
C LYS A 545 42.20 -35.96 -25.76
N GLY A 546 42.75 -34.77 -25.52
CA GLY A 546 42.17 -33.81 -24.57
C GLY A 546 40.76 -33.39 -24.95
N LYS A 547 40.50 -33.18 -26.25
CA LYS A 547 39.15 -32.90 -26.77
C LYS A 547 38.20 -34.09 -26.59
N ALA A 548 38.67 -35.31 -26.82
CA ALA A 548 37.87 -36.52 -26.60
C ALA A 548 37.51 -36.73 -25.13
N GLU A 549 38.45 -36.47 -24.20
CA GLU A 549 38.20 -36.51 -22.76
C GLU A 549 37.25 -35.39 -22.31
N ALA A 550 37.43 -34.17 -22.82
CA ALA A 550 36.53 -33.05 -22.55
C ALA A 550 35.11 -33.34 -23.03
N LEU A 551 34.94 -33.96 -24.22
CA LEU A 551 33.63 -34.39 -24.71
C LEU A 551 33.01 -35.49 -23.86
N ARG A 552 33.81 -36.42 -23.33
CA ARG A 552 33.33 -37.48 -22.43
C ARG A 552 32.87 -36.89 -21.10
N ILE A 553 33.64 -35.96 -20.52
CA ILE A 553 33.27 -35.25 -19.29
C ILE A 553 32.01 -34.42 -19.54
N LYS A 554 31.92 -33.71 -20.67
CA LYS A 554 30.74 -32.95 -21.05
C LYS A 554 29.50 -33.83 -21.10
N LYS A 555 29.54 -34.97 -21.78
CA LYS A 555 28.41 -35.92 -21.84
C LYS A 555 28.02 -36.46 -20.46
N LYS A 556 29.00 -36.69 -19.59
CA LYS A 556 28.74 -37.12 -18.21
C LYS A 556 28.06 -36.01 -17.41
N LEU A 557 28.52 -34.77 -17.51
CA LEU A 557 27.89 -33.62 -16.86
C LEU A 557 26.48 -33.34 -17.41
N GLU A 558 26.27 -33.48 -18.72
CA GLU A 558 24.94 -33.39 -19.34
C GLU A 558 24.00 -34.48 -18.80
N GLN A 559 24.50 -35.70 -18.58
CA GLN A 559 23.74 -36.78 -17.94
C GLN A 559 23.45 -36.48 -16.47
N ASP A 560 24.45 -36.05 -15.69
CA ASP A 560 24.30 -35.72 -14.27
C ASP A 560 23.28 -34.57 -14.09
N ILE A 561 23.29 -33.57 -14.99
CA ILE A 561 22.29 -32.49 -15.01
C ILE A 561 20.89 -33.05 -15.27
N ASN A 562 20.72 -33.92 -16.27
CA ASN A 562 19.42 -34.55 -16.54
C ASN A 562 18.93 -35.38 -15.34
N GLU A 563 19.81 -36.11 -14.66
CA GLU A 563 19.45 -36.88 -13.46
C GLU A 563 19.03 -35.97 -12.30
N LEU A 564 19.71 -34.84 -12.11
CA LEU A 564 19.36 -33.83 -11.11
C LEU A 564 18.05 -33.10 -11.45
N GLU A 565 17.79 -32.81 -12.72
CA GLU A 565 16.52 -32.23 -13.18
C GLU A 565 15.35 -33.16 -12.91
N VAL A 566 15.49 -34.45 -13.22
CA VAL A 566 14.47 -35.47 -12.92
C VAL A 566 14.25 -35.61 -11.40
N ALA A 567 15.32 -35.60 -10.60
CA ALA A 567 15.22 -35.65 -9.15
C ALA A 567 14.53 -34.39 -8.57
N LEU A 568 14.83 -33.22 -9.13
CA LEU A 568 14.21 -31.95 -8.75
C LEU A 568 12.72 -31.94 -9.08
N ASP A 569 12.33 -32.44 -10.26
CA ASP A 569 10.93 -32.58 -10.66
C ASP A 569 10.16 -33.55 -9.75
N GLN A 570 10.77 -34.67 -9.37
CA GLN A 570 10.16 -35.60 -8.41
C GLN A 570 10.02 -34.97 -7.02
N ALA A 571 11.03 -34.25 -6.55
CA ALA A 571 10.97 -33.52 -5.28
C ALA A 571 9.90 -32.42 -5.29
N ASN A 572 9.77 -31.68 -6.39
CA ASN A 572 8.74 -30.65 -6.56
C ASN A 572 7.33 -31.23 -6.61
N ARG A 573 7.13 -32.38 -7.29
CA ARG A 573 5.85 -33.10 -7.25
C ARG A 573 5.52 -33.58 -5.84
N GLY A 574 6.48 -34.17 -5.14
CA GLY A 574 6.31 -34.58 -3.74
C GLY A 574 5.96 -33.40 -2.82
N LYS A 575 6.63 -32.25 -3.00
CA LYS A 575 6.32 -31.01 -2.28
C LYS A 575 4.88 -30.55 -2.54
N ALA A 576 4.43 -30.53 -3.80
CA ALA A 576 3.07 -30.13 -4.15
C ALA A 576 2.01 -31.07 -3.53
N GLU A 577 2.28 -32.38 -3.49
CA GLU A 577 1.42 -33.35 -2.80
C GLU A 577 1.39 -33.13 -1.29
N PHE A 578 2.53 -32.85 -0.65
CA PHE A 578 2.59 -32.52 0.77
C PHE A 578 1.85 -31.22 1.08
N GLU A 579 1.99 -30.18 0.26
CA GLU A 579 1.23 -28.93 0.41
C GLU A 579 -0.28 -29.16 0.29
N LYS A 580 -0.72 -30.00 -0.65
CA LYS A 580 -2.12 -30.40 -0.78
C LYS A 580 -2.62 -31.16 0.45
N ASN A 581 -1.81 -32.07 0.99
CA ASN A 581 -2.13 -32.80 2.22
C ASN A 581 -2.19 -31.87 3.44
N VAL A 582 -1.26 -30.90 3.56
CA VAL A 582 -1.29 -29.88 4.62
C VAL A 582 -2.57 -29.06 4.54
N LYS A 583 -2.98 -28.60 3.35
CA LYS A 583 -4.25 -27.89 3.16
C LYS A 583 -5.46 -28.75 3.57
N LYS A 584 -5.46 -30.04 3.21
CA LYS A 584 -6.50 -30.99 3.60
C LYS A 584 -6.57 -31.18 5.12
N TYR A 585 -5.43 -31.35 5.79
CA TYR A 585 -5.37 -31.46 7.25
C TYR A 585 -5.78 -30.16 7.95
N GLN A 586 -5.36 -29.00 7.46
CA GLN A 586 -5.81 -27.70 7.98
C GLN A 586 -7.32 -27.53 7.86
N GLN A 587 -7.90 -27.93 6.73
CA GLN A 587 -9.36 -27.91 6.55
C GLN A 587 -10.06 -28.86 7.54
N THR A 588 -9.55 -30.08 7.70
CA THR A 588 -10.10 -31.06 8.66
C THR A 588 -10.00 -30.55 10.11
N ILE A 589 -8.90 -29.87 10.46
CA ILE A 589 -8.72 -29.26 11.79
C ILE A 589 -9.75 -28.14 11.99
N ARG A 590 -9.99 -27.28 11.00
CA ARG A 590 -11.02 -26.23 11.10
C ARG A 590 -12.43 -26.82 11.24
N GLU A 591 -12.73 -27.88 10.49
CA GLU A 591 -14.02 -28.58 10.60
C GLU A 591 -14.20 -29.19 12.00
N MET A 592 -13.16 -29.82 12.55
CA MET A 592 -13.19 -30.34 13.93
C MET A 592 -13.27 -29.23 14.98
N GLN A 593 -12.59 -28.10 14.79
CA GLN A 593 -12.71 -26.93 15.67
C GLN A 593 -14.12 -26.37 15.67
N SER A 594 -14.73 -26.21 14.49
CA SER A 594 -16.13 -25.77 14.36
C SER A 594 -17.08 -26.76 15.05
N ALA A 595 -16.87 -28.07 14.89
CA ALA A 595 -17.68 -29.07 15.55
C ALA A 595 -17.57 -29.03 17.08
N ILE A 596 -16.36 -28.78 17.62
CA ILE A 596 -16.13 -28.61 19.06
C ILE A 596 -16.79 -27.33 19.57
N GLU A 597 -16.71 -26.23 18.83
CA GLU A 597 -17.36 -24.97 19.17
C GLU A 597 -18.89 -25.11 19.16
N ASP A 598 -19.45 -25.82 18.19
CA ASP A 598 -20.88 -26.11 18.10
C ASP A 598 -21.33 -27.02 19.26
N GLU A 599 -20.57 -28.05 19.61
CA GLU A 599 -20.88 -28.91 20.77
C GLU A 599 -20.76 -28.15 22.10
N ALA A 600 -19.78 -27.26 22.24
CA ALA A 600 -19.63 -26.39 23.40
C ALA A 600 -20.81 -25.41 23.53
N ARG A 601 -21.25 -24.82 22.41
CA ARG A 601 -22.43 -23.94 22.37
C ARG A 601 -23.70 -24.71 22.76
N GLN A 602 -23.92 -25.90 22.21
CA GLN A 602 -25.06 -26.75 22.57
C GLN A 602 -25.05 -27.14 24.05
N ARG A 603 -23.87 -27.43 24.64
CA ARG A 603 -23.75 -27.68 26.08
C ARG A 603 -24.13 -26.46 26.92
N GLU A 604 -23.68 -25.27 26.54
CA GLU A 604 -24.00 -24.05 27.29
C GLU A 604 -25.48 -23.71 27.18
N GLU A 605 -26.10 -23.85 26.00
CA GLU A 605 -27.54 -23.71 25.80
C GLU A 605 -28.34 -24.68 26.68
N ALA A 606 -27.93 -25.95 26.74
CA ALA A 606 -28.56 -26.95 27.61
C ALA A 606 -28.40 -26.59 29.10
N ARG A 607 -27.25 -26.03 29.49
CA ARG A 607 -26.97 -25.60 30.87
C ARG A 607 -27.79 -24.37 31.26
N GLU A 608 -27.92 -23.40 30.36
CA GLU A 608 -28.80 -22.24 30.57
C GLU A 608 -30.27 -22.66 30.66
N SER A 609 -30.71 -23.58 29.80
CA SER A 609 -32.07 -24.15 29.86
C SER A 609 -32.31 -24.85 31.20
N TYR A 610 -31.36 -25.63 31.70
CA TYR A 610 -31.42 -26.25 33.02
C TYR A 610 -31.52 -25.19 34.13
N ASN A 611 -30.67 -24.17 34.11
CA ASN A 611 -30.69 -23.10 35.12
C ASN A 611 -32.00 -22.29 35.09
N MET A 612 -32.59 -22.06 33.91
CA MET A 612 -33.89 -21.42 33.79
C MET A 612 -35.02 -22.29 34.34
N ALA A 613 -34.99 -23.60 34.07
CA ALA A 613 -35.95 -24.55 34.64
C ALA A 613 -35.82 -24.62 36.18
N GLU A 614 -34.60 -24.64 36.71
CA GLU A 614 -34.32 -24.62 38.14
C GLU A 614 -34.86 -23.34 38.81
N ARG A 615 -34.64 -22.17 38.18
CA ARG A 615 -35.21 -20.90 38.64
C ARG A 615 -36.74 -20.91 38.65
N ARG A 616 -37.38 -21.40 37.59
CA ARG A 616 -38.84 -21.58 37.54
C ARG A 616 -39.32 -22.51 38.66
N CYS A 617 -38.62 -23.60 38.92
CA CYS A 617 -38.93 -24.51 40.01
C CYS A 617 -38.86 -23.81 41.37
N THR A 618 -37.83 -22.99 41.62
CA THR A 618 -37.73 -22.21 42.86
C THR A 618 -38.83 -21.16 42.99
N THR A 619 -39.20 -20.47 41.91
CA THR A 619 -40.31 -19.49 41.93
C THR A 619 -41.64 -20.18 42.23
N LEU A 620 -41.95 -21.29 41.54
CA LEU A 620 -43.15 -22.08 41.81
C LEU A 620 -43.18 -22.62 43.23
N THR A 621 -42.03 -22.98 43.80
CA THR A 621 -41.94 -23.41 45.20
C THR A 621 -42.28 -22.27 46.16
N ALA A 622 -41.78 -21.06 45.90
CA ALA A 622 -42.11 -19.87 46.68
C ALA A 622 -43.61 -19.50 46.57
N GLU A 623 -44.18 -19.57 45.36
CA GLU A 623 -45.62 -19.34 45.14
C GLU A 623 -46.48 -20.37 45.89
N ILE A 624 -46.06 -21.64 45.93
CA ILE A 624 -46.73 -22.68 46.72
C ILE A 624 -46.68 -22.37 48.22
N GLU A 625 -45.55 -21.88 48.74
CA GLU A 625 -45.42 -21.48 50.14
C GLU A 625 -46.28 -20.26 50.48
N GLU A 626 -46.35 -19.29 49.58
CA GLU A 626 -47.21 -18.11 49.71
C GLU A 626 -48.71 -18.48 49.69
N LEU A 627 -49.11 -19.34 48.76
CA LEU A 627 -50.48 -19.88 48.69
C LEU A 627 -50.84 -20.71 49.93
N ARG A 628 -49.89 -21.48 50.48
CA ARG A 628 -50.08 -22.20 51.75
C ARG A 628 -50.28 -21.24 52.92
N SER A 629 -49.47 -20.17 53.00
CA SER A 629 -49.63 -19.14 54.03
C SER A 629 -50.98 -18.43 53.92
N ALA A 630 -51.39 -18.06 52.70
CA ALA A 630 -52.68 -17.45 52.43
C ALA A 630 -53.84 -18.38 52.80
N LEU A 631 -53.73 -19.69 52.50
CA LEU A 631 -54.71 -20.69 52.90
C LEU A 631 -54.81 -20.82 54.42
N GLU A 632 -53.69 -20.91 55.15
CA GLU A 632 -53.70 -20.94 56.61
C GLU A 632 -54.33 -19.67 57.21
N GLN A 633 -54.06 -18.50 56.62
CA GLN A 633 -54.65 -17.24 57.04
C GLN A 633 -56.17 -17.21 56.78
N ALA A 634 -56.61 -17.69 55.61
CA ALA A 634 -58.02 -17.82 55.28
C ALA A 634 -58.74 -18.82 56.19
N GLU A 635 -58.10 -19.95 56.55
CA GLU A 635 -58.65 -20.91 57.51
C GLU A 635 -58.78 -20.32 58.92
N ARG A 636 -57.80 -19.53 59.37
CA ARG A 636 -57.90 -18.79 60.65
C ARG A 636 -59.02 -17.76 60.61
N ALA A 637 -59.16 -17.01 59.51
CA ALA A 637 -60.24 -16.04 59.34
C ALA A 637 -61.62 -16.72 59.32
N ARG A 638 -61.75 -17.87 58.62
CA ARG A 638 -62.97 -18.69 58.63
C ARG A 638 -63.33 -19.16 60.03
N LYS A 639 -62.36 -19.71 60.79
CA LYS A 639 -62.58 -20.10 62.19
C LYS A 639 -62.99 -18.92 63.08
N GLY A 640 -62.42 -17.74 62.84
CA GLY A 640 -62.82 -16.50 63.50
C GLY A 640 -64.30 -16.18 63.24
N ALA A 641 -64.72 -16.18 61.98
CA ALA A 641 -66.12 -15.94 61.60
C ALA A 641 -67.09 -17.02 62.11
N GLU A 642 -66.66 -18.29 62.16
CA GLU A 642 -67.44 -19.39 62.74
C GLU A 642 -67.65 -19.18 64.26
N ASN A 643 -66.63 -18.71 64.98
CA ASN A 643 -66.76 -18.38 66.40
C ASN A 643 -67.68 -17.17 66.62
N GLU A 644 -67.56 -16.11 65.80
CA GLU A 644 -68.46 -14.95 65.88
C GLU A 644 -69.92 -15.33 65.59
N LEU A 645 -70.16 -16.23 64.64
CA LEU A 645 -71.48 -16.78 64.36
C LEU A 645 -72.02 -17.58 65.56
N GLN A 646 -71.16 -18.35 66.22
CA GLN A 646 -71.53 -19.10 67.42
C GLN A 646 -71.89 -18.17 68.57
N ASP A 647 -71.07 -17.14 68.83
CA ASP A 647 -71.36 -16.12 69.85
C ASP A 647 -72.67 -15.38 69.57
N ALA A 648 -72.95 -15.06 68.29
CA ALA A 648 -74.21 -14.46 67.88
C ALA A 648 -75.40 -15.40 68.10
N ASN A 649 -75.27 -16.69 67.79
CA ASN A 649 -76.30 -17.70 68.06
C ASN A 649 -76.57 -17.85 69.55
N ASP A 650 -75.52 -17.90 70.38
CA ASP A 650 -75.66 -17.96 71.84
C ASP A 650 -76.36 -16.71 72.38
N ARG A 651 -76.08 -15.54 71.80
CA ARG A 651 -76.78 -14.29 72.13
C ARG A 651 -78.25 -14.30 71.71
N VAL A 652 -78.58 -14.83 70.53
CA VAL A 652 -79.97 -15.00 70.07
C VAL A 652 -80.72 -15.97 70.99
N ASN A 653 -80.08 -17.06 71.41
CA ASN A 653 -80.67 -18.02 72.35
C ASN A 653 -80.94 -17.38 73.72
N GLU A 654 -80.01 -16.58 74.23
CA GLU A 654 -80.18 -15.85 75.49
C GLU A 654 -81.35 -14.84 75.41
N LEU A 655 -81.43 -14.07 74.31
CA LEU A 655 -82.54 -13.13 74.07
C LEU A 655 -83.88 -13.84 73.89
N SER A 656 -83.89 -15.02 73.26
CA SER A 656 -85.09 -15.85 73.10
C SER A 656 -85.58 -16.41 74.44
N ALA A 657 -84.65 -16.83 75.31
CA ALA A 657 -84.95 -17.25 76.68
C ALA A 657 -85.49 -16.08 77.53
N GLN A 658 -84.88 -14.90 77.43
CA GLN A 658 -85.38 -13.68 78.08
C GLN A 658 -86.77 -13.30 77.58
N THR A 659 -87.01 -13.35 76.26
CA THR A 659 -88.32 -13.06 75.66
C THR A 659 -89.39 -14.03 76.17
N SER A 660 -89.07 -15.32 76.25
CA SER A 660 -89.97 -16.34 76.80
C SER A 660 -90.29 -16.11 78.28
N SER A 661 -89.29 -15.70 79.08
CA SER A 661 -89.46 -15.34 80.49
C SER A 661 -90.37 -14.12 80.66
N ILE A 662 -90.13 -13.05 79.88
CA ILE A 662 -90.96 -11.83 79.89
C ILE A 662 -92.40 -12.15 79.45
N GLN A 663 -92.57 -13.00 78.44
CA GLN A 663 -93.89 -13.43 77.99
C GLN A 663 -94.62 -14.24 79.07
N GLY A 664 -93.90 -15.06 79.84
CA GLY A 664 -94.43 -15.74 81.02
C GLY A 664 -94.86 -14.79 82.13
N GLN A 665 -94.04 -13.77 82.43
CA GLN A 665 -94.38 -12.72 83.41
C GLN A 665 -95.59 -11.90 82.96
N LYS A 666 -95.68 -11.56 81.66
CA LYS A 666 -96.83 -10.86 81.08
C LYS A 666 -98.12 -11.65 81.26
N ARG A 667 -98.14 -12.95 80.92
CA ARG A 667 -99.33 -13.81 81.10
C ARG A 667 -99.76 -13.89 82.56
N LYS A 668 -98.80 -13.90 83.49
CA LYS A 668 -99.09 -13.89 84.93
C LYS A 668 -99.76 -12.58 85.35
N LEU A 669 -99.23 -11.44 84.91
CA LEU A 669 -99.82 -10.13 85.19
C LEU A 669 -101.20 -9.96 84.53
N GLU A 670 -101.40 -10.49 83.32
CA GLU A 670 -102.73 -10.52 82.67
C GLU A 670 -103.72 -11.35 83.49
N GLY A 671 -103.29 -12.48 84.07
CA GLY A 671 -104.10 -13.26 85.00
C GLY A 671 -104.42 -12.53 86.31
N ASP A 672 -103.45 -11.83 86.90
CA ASP A 672 -103.64 -11.05 88.13
C ASP A 672 -104.61 -9.86 87.89
N VAL A 673 -104.55 -9.22 86.72
CA VAL A 673 -105.49 -8.16 86.33
C VAL A 673 -106.90 -8.71 86.15
N GLN A 674 -107.03 -9.88 85.53
CA GLN A 674 -108.34 -10.51 85.34
C GLN A 674 -108.95 -10.95 86.67
N ALA A 675 -108.14 -11.49 87.59
CA ALA A 675 -108.57 -11.79 88.96
C ALA A 675 -109.09 -10.52 89.67
N MET A 676 -108.32 -9.43 89.63
CA MET A 676 -108.73 -8.13 90.20
C MET A 676 -110.01 -7.56 89.56
N GLN A 677 -110.26 -7.82 88.27
CA GLN A 677 -111.53 -7.42 87.62
C GLN A 677 -112.72 -8.22 88.17
N THR A 678 -112.56 -9.53 88.40
CA THR A 678 -113.58 -10.34 89.08
C THR A 678 -113.86 -9.84 90.49
N ASP A 679 -112.82 -9.56 91.28
CA ASP A 679 -112.97 -9.03 92.64
C ASP A 679 -113.68 -7.67 92.62
N LEU A 680 -113.41 -6.81 91.62
CA LEU A 680 -114.09 -5.54 91.44
C LEU A 680 -115.58 -5.71 91.11
N ASP A 681 -115.93 -6.68 90.27
CA ASP A 681 -117.32 -6.98 89.92
C ASP A 681 -118.10 -7.57 91.11
N GLU A 682 -117.46 -8.40 91.93
CA GLU A 682 -118.03 -8.90 93.18
C GLU A 682 -118.30 -7.77 94.17
N MET A 683 -117.32 -6.88 94.38
CA MET A 683 -117.48 -5.69 95.24
C MET A 683 -118.55 -4.72 94.70
N SER A 684 -118.68 -4.59 93.38
CA SER A 684 -119.72 -3.78 92.74
C SER A 684 -121.12 -4.37 92.96
N ASN A 685 -121.25 -5.70 92.92
CA ASN A 685 -122.50 -6.40 93.19
C ASN A 685 -122.87 -6.34 94.69
N GLU A 686 -121.90 -6.44 95.60
CA GLU A 686 -122.13 -6.23 97.04
C GLU A 686 -122.54 -4.79 97.36
N LEU A 687 -121.96 -3.80 96.67
CA LEU A 687 -122.35 -2.40 96.78
C LEU A 687 -123.81 -2.19 96.34
N ARG A 688 -124.22 -2.76 95.20
CA ARG A 688 -125.62 -2.72 94.73
C ARG A 688 -126.60 -3.39 95.70
N ALA A 689 -126.22 -4.54 96.27
CA ALA A 689 -127.03 -5.22 97.27
C ALA A 689 -127.15 -4.42 98.58
N SER A 690 -126.10 -3.67 98.93
CA SER A 690 -126.12 -2.73 100.07
C SER A 690 -127.00 -1.51 99.80
N GLU A 691 -126.97 -0.96 98.58
CA GLU A 691 -127.82 0.17 98.16
C GLU A 691 -129.32 -0.18 98.14
N GLU A 692 -129.70 -1.40 97.76
CA GLU A 692 -131.10 -1.85 97.83
C GLU A 692 -131.58 -2.05 99.29
N ARG A 693 -130.69 -2.47 100.21
CA ARG A 693 -131.01 -2.49 101.65
C ARG A 693 -131.12 -1.08 102.22
N SER A 694 -130.28 -0.15 101.78
CA SER A 694 -130.29 1.25 102.20
C SER A 694 -131.59 1.97 101.77
N LYS A 695 -132.08 1.74 100.55
CA LYS A 695 -133.34 2.34 100.06
C LYS A 695 -134.58 1.84 100.81
N LYS A 696 -134.58 0.57 101.25
CA LYS A 696 -135.66 0.00 102.08
C LYS A 696 -135.63 0.57 103.51
N ALA A 697 -134.43 0.72 104.08
CA ALA A 697 -134.24 1.35 105.39
C ALA A 697 -134.55 2.86 105.39
N MET A 698 -134.30 3.59 104.29
CA MET A 698 -134.65 5.00 104.17
C MET A 698 -136.18 5.25 104.13
N ALA A 699 -136.95 4.33 103.57
CA ALA A 699 -138.42 4.41 103.55
C ALA A 699 -139.03 4.20 104.95
N ASP A 700 -138.42 3.32 105.77
CA ASP A 700 -138.83 3.09 107.16
C ASP A 700 -138.29 4.18 108.13
N ALA A 701 -137.13 4.77 107.84
CA ALA A 701 -136.52 5.84 108.64
C ALA A 701 -137.25 7.20 108.51
N ALA A 702 -137.91 7.49 107.39
CA ALA A 702 -138.75 8.69 107.26
C ALA A 702 -139.99 8.63 108.18
N ARG A 703 -140.43 7.42 108.56
CA ARG A 703 -141.54 7.19 109.50
C ARG A 703 -141.08 7.22 110.97
N LEU A 704 -139.82 6.86 111.25
CA LEU A 704 -139.19 6.90 112.57
C LEU A 704 -138.50 8.24 112.90
N ALA A 705 -138.26 9.11 111.91
CA ALA A 705 -137.67 10.44 112.12
C ALA A 705 -138.66 11.46 112.76
N ASP A 706 -139.97 11.22 112.70
CA ASP A 706 -140.95 11.89 113.55
C ASP A 706 -140.91 11.38 115.01
N GLU A 707 -140.32 10.19 115.25
CA GLU A 707 -140.14 9.62 116.60
C GLU A 707 -138.76 9.96 117.21
N LEU A 708 -137.68 10.05 116.42
CA LEU A 708 -136.29 10.29 116.89
C LEU A 708 -135.95 11.76 117.21
N ARG A 709 -136.90 12.69 117.03
CA ARG A 709 -136.86 14.00 117.69
C ARG A 709 -136.86 13.87 119.22
N GLN A 710 -137.16 12.69 119.75
CA GLN A 710 -137.01 12.35 121.17
C GLN A 710 -135.57 11.99 121.60
N GLU A 711 -134.64 11.63 120.71
CA GLU A 711 -133.33 11.05 121.11
C GLU A 711 -132.13 11.96 120.78
N GLN A 712 -132.19 13.19 121.29
CA GLN A 712 -131.16 14.23 121.16
C GLN A 712 -129.91 14.04 122.05
N GLU A 713 -129.69 12.89 122.71
CA GLU A 713 -128.76 12.84 123.86
C GLU A 713 -127.41 12.10 123.66
N HIS A 714 -127.12 11.43 122.53
CA HIS A 714 -125.97 10.50 122.45
C HIS A 714 -124.66 11.01 121.80
N SER A 715 -124.52 12.32 121.63
CA SER A 715 -123.43 12.97 120.87
C SER A 715 -121.99 12.95 121.46
N MET A 716 -121.63 12.26 122.55
CA MET A 716 -120.41 12.64 123.31
C MET A 716 -119.14 11.75 123.20
N GLN A 717 -119.08 10.65 122.44
CA GLN A 717 -118.04 9.63 122.72
C GLN A 717 -116.79 9.53 121.80
N VAL A 718 -116.79 10.07 120.57
CA VAL A 718 -115.84 9.65 119.49
C VAL A 718 -114.35 10.09 119.58
N GLU A 719 -114.03 11.11 120.39
CA GLU A 719 -112.87 12.01 120.15
C GLU A 719 -111.46 11.44 120.49
N LYS A 720 -111.27 10.13 120.65
CA LYS A 720 -110.15 9.57 121.44
C LYS A 720 -108.98 8.84 120.73
N LEU A 721 -108.97 8.59 119.42
CA LEU A 721 -108.04 7.57 118.82
C LEU A 721 -106.86 8.07 117.95
N ARG A 722 -106.44 9.35 118.09
CA ARG A 722 -105.42 10.01 117.24
C ARG A 722 -103.92 9.74 117.55
N LYS A 723 -103.51 9.01 118.60
CA LYS A 723 -102.11 9.06 119.13
C LYS A 723 -101.12 7.92 118.78
N GLY A 724 -101.40 7.02 117.84
CA GLY A 724 -100.69 5.73 117.74
C GLY A 724 -99.47 5.56 116.81
N MET A 725 -99.17 6.44 115.84
CA MET A 725 -98.38 6.01 114.65
C MET A 725 -96.96 6.60 114.43
N GLU A 726 -96.36 7.34 115.38
CA GLU A 726 -95.06 8.02 115.15
C GLU A 726 -93.77 7.15 115.28
N GLY A 727 -93.85 5.83 115.50
CA GLY A 727 -92.68 5.00 115.86
C GLY A 727 -91.80 4.40 114.74
N GLN A 728 -92.25 4.38 113.48
CA GLN A 728 -91.65 3.50 112.44
C GLN A 728 -90.48 4.10 111.63
N MET A 729 -90.04 5.34 111.90
CA MET A 729 -89.05 6.03 111.05
C MET A 729 -87.56 5.79 111.38
N LYS A 730 -87.20 5.08 112.45
CA LYS A 730 -85.79 5.03 112.94
C LYS A 730 -84.89 3.91 112.40
N ASP A 731 -85.43 2.91 111.68
CA ASP A 731 -84.72 1.66 111.37
C ASP A 731 -83.95 1.63 110.02
N LEU A 732 -84.09 2.66 109.16
CA LEU A 732 -83.55 2.63 107.79
C LEU A 732 -82.14 3.23 107.59
N GLN A 733 -81.54 3.85 108.61
CA GLN A 733 -80.28 4.60 108.46
C GLN A 733 -79.01 3.72 108.46
N VAL A 734 -79.06 2.49 109.00
CA VAL A 734 -77.87 1.66 109.26
C VAL A 734 -77.41 0.85 108.03
N ARG A 735 -78.26 0.69 107.01
CA ARG A 735 -77.97 -0.18 105.83
C ARG A 735 -77.15 0.47 104.71
N LEU A 736 -76.77 1.75 104.83
CA LEU A 736 -76.07 2.48 103.76
C LEU A 736 -74.53 2.42 103.88
N ASP A 737 -74.00 2.31 105.11
CA ASP A 737 -72.56 2.49 105.37
C ASP A 737 -71.70 1.25 105.05
N GLU A 738 -72.31 0.07 104.81
CA GLU A 738 -71.57 -1.18 104.54
C GLU A 738 -71.20 -1.38 103.04
N ALA A 739 -71.76 -0.60 102.11
CA ALA A 739 -71.58 -0.79 100.66
C ALA A 739 -70.31 -0.12 100.07
N GLU A 740 -69.73 0.89 100.72
CA GLU A 740 -68.65 1.71 100.12
C GLU A 740 -67.23 1.09 100.25
N ALA A 741 -67.02 0.13 101.16
CA ALA A 741 -65.68 -0.40 101.47
C ALA A 741 -65.12 -1.40 100.44
N GLN A 742 -65.91 -1.95 99.52
CA GLN A 742 -65.49 -3.02 98.59
C GLN A 742 -64.86 -2.54 97.26
N ALA A 743 -64.90 -1.25 96.91
CA ALA A 743 -64.48 -0.75 95.59
C ALA A 743 -62.96 -0.43 95.43
N LEU A 744 -62.17 -0.35 96.51
CA LEU A 744 -60.82 0.25 96.47
C LEU A 744 -59.63 -0.70 96.17
N LYS A 745 -59.83 -2.02 95.99
CA LYS A 745 -58.70 -2.99 95.85
C LYS A 745 -58.29 -3.39 94.40
N GLY A 746 -59.00 -2.95 93.35
CA GLY A 746 -58.74 -3.39 91.96
C GLY A 746 -57.76 -2.57 91.11
N GLY A 747 -57.51 -1.30 91.42
CA GLY A 747 -56.87 -0.34 90.48
C GLY A 747 -55.34 -0.39 90.33
N LYS A 748 -54.59 -0.96 91.29
CA LYS A 748 -53.11 -0.85 91.31
C LYS A 748 -52.34 -1.75 90.34
N LYS A 749 -52.94 -2.85 89.83
CA LYS A 749 -52.27 -3.81 88.92
C LYS A 749 -52.27 -3.40 87.44
N ILE A 750 -53.18 -2.51 87.03
CA ILE A 750 -53.34 -2.10 85.63
C ILE A 750 -52.34 -0.98 85.26
N ILE A 751 -52.04 -0.09 86.20
CA ILE A 751 -51.12 1.04 86.00
C ILE A 751 -49.68 0.57 85.72
N GLN A 752 -49.22 -0.47 86.41
CA GLN A 752 -47.84 -0.98 86.27
C GLN A 752 -47.54 -1.61 84.90
N LYS A 753 -48.56 -2.15 84.21
CA LYS A 753 -48.44 -2.72 82.85
C LYS A 753 -48.43 -1.65 81.76
N LEU A 754 -49.07 -0.50 82.00
CA LEU A 754 -49.11 0.61 81.06
C LEU A 754 -47.78 1.39 81.07
N GLU A 755 -47.12 1.50 82.23
CA GLU A 755 -45.81 2.15 82.35
C GLU A 755 -44.66 1.38 81.67
N THR A 756 -44.74 0.05 81.57
CA THR A 756 -43.74 -0.77 80.84
C THR A 756 -43.88 -0.62 79.33
N ARG A 757 -45.13 -0.55 78.83
CA ARG A 757 -45.46 -0.37 77.41
C ARG A 757 -45.01 0.98 76.86
N VAL A 758 -45.06 2.03 77.68
CA VAL A 758 -44.60 3.38 77.30
C VAL A 758 -43.08 3.41 77.13
N ARG A 759 -42.31 2.75 78.00
CA ARG A 759 -40.83 2.70 77.89
C ARG A 759 -40.35 1.94 76.66
N GLU A 760 -41.01 0.84 76.29
CA GLU A 760 -40.69 0.07 75.07
C GLU A 760 -40.93 0.90 73.80
N LEU A 761 -42.05 1.63 73.74
CA LEU A 761 -42.39 2.51 72.62
C LEU A 761 -41.46 3.72 72.50
N GLU A 762 -40.95 4.26 73.62
CA GLU A 762 -39.93 5.31 73.61
C GLU A 762 -38.57 4.82 73.10
N THR A 763 -38.22 3.56 73.33
CA THR A 763 -36.94 3.00 72.84
C THR A 763 -36.98 2.65 71.34
N GLU A 764 -38.13 2.22 70.82
CA GLU A 764 -38.33 1.97 69.39
C GLU A 764 -38.30 3.28 68.57
N LEU A 765 -38.84 4.37 69.11
CA LEU A 765 -38.82 5.68 68.47
C LEU A 765 -37.39 6.26 68.34
N ASP A 766 -36.54 6.09 69.37
CA ASP A 766 -35.15 6.60 69.36
C ASP A 766 -34.24 5.79 68.41
N ASN A 767 -34.49 4.48 68.28
CA ASN A 767 -33.79 3.63 67.31
C ASN A 767 -34.15 3.97 65.86
N GLU A 768 -35.41 4.32 65.60
CA GLU A 768 -35.86 4.68 64.24
C GLU A 768 -35.39 6.08 63.82
N GLN A 769 -35.27 7.01 64.78
CA GLN A 769 -34.62 8.30 64.53
C GLN A 769 -33.13 8.17 64.19
N ARG A 770 -32.40 7.21 64.78
CA ARG A 770 -30.99 6.93 64.43
C ARG A 770 -30.82 6.33 63.04
N ARG A 771 -31.68 5.38 62.64
CA ARG A 771 -31.68 4.79 61.29
C ARG A 771 -32.01 5.83 60.21
N HIS A 772 -32.94 6.74 60.50
CA HIS A 772 -33.28 7.83 59.57
C HIS A 772 -32.10 8.83 59.38
N ALA A 773 -31.30 9.07 60.42
CA ALA A 773 -30.12 9.94 60.35
C ALA A 773 -28.95 9.31 59.55
N GLU A 774 -28.73 8.00 59.66
CA GLU A 774 -27.74 7.28 58.83
C GLU A 774 -28.15 7.25 57.34
N THR A 775 -29.44 7.04 57.08
CA THR A 775 -29.99 7.02 55.71
C THR A 775 -29.82 8.38 55.02
N GLN A 776 -30.05 9.49 55.74
CA GLN A 776 -29.79 10.84 55.21
C GLN A 776 -28.30 11.13 54.98
N LYS A 777 -27.37 10.60 55.80
CA LYS A 777 -25.93 10.75 55.58
C LYS A 777 -25.46 10.01 54.33
N ASN A 778 -25.98 8.81 54.08
CA ASN A 778 -25.66 8.02 52.89
C ASN A 778 -26.23 8.65 51.62
N MET A 779 -27.44 9.21 51.68
CA MET A 779 -28.03 9.99 50.60
C MET A 779 -27.14 11.19 50.23
N ARG A 780 -26.66 11.97 51.20
CA ARG A 780 -25.75 13.13 50.94
C ARG A 780 -24.39 12.72 50.36
N LYS A 781 -23.88 11.53 50.66
CA LYS A 781 -22.65 11.00 50.04
C LYS A 781 -22.88 10.56 48.59
N ALA A 782 -24.00 9.89 48.32
CA ALA A 782 -24.39 9.53 46.96
C ALA A 782 -24.63 10.77 46.09
N ASP A 783 -25.23 11.82 46.66
CA ASP A 783 -25.51 13.09 45.98
C ASP A 783 -24.24 13.87 45.60
N ARG A 784 -23.18 13.81 46.43
CA ARG A 784 -21.87 14.36 46.09
C ARG A 784 -21.18 13.59 44.97
N ARG A 785 -21.26 12.25 45.02
CA ARG A 785 -20.68 11.38 43.99
C ARG A 785 -21.39 11.53 42.64
N LEU A 786 -22.70 11.77 42.64
CA LEU A 786 -23.47 12.12 41.45
C LEU A 786 -23.03 13.47 40.86
N LYS A 787 -22.75 14.48 41.68
CA LYS A 787 -22.25 15.79 41.21
C LYS A 787 -20.83 15.72 40.67
N GLU A 788 -19.95 14.91 41.25
CA GLU A 788 -18.60 14.65 40.73
C GLU A 788 -18.65 13.91 39.38
N LEU A 789 -19.51 12.89 39.24
CA LEU A 789 -19.72 12.18 37.97
C LEU A 789 -20.35 13.07 36.89
N ALA A 790 -21.27 13.97 37.26
CA ALA A 790 -21.84 14.95 36.33
C ALA A 790 -20.80 15.97 35.85
N PHE A 791 -19.91 16.43 36.73
CA PHE A 791 -18.81 17.32 36.36
C PHE A 791 -17.80 16.63 35.44
N GLN A 792 -17.47 15.36 35.70
CA GLN A 792 -16.61 14.55 34.84
C GLN A 792 -17.24 14.35 33.45
N ALA A 793 -18.54 14.07 33.38
CA ALA A 793 -19.26 13.94 32.11
C ALA A 793 -19.29 15.25 31.30
N ASP A 794 -19.42 16.41 31.96
CA ASP A 794 -19.35 17.72 31.30
C ASP A 794 -17.94 18.08 30.83
N GLU A 795 -16.90 17.66 31.55
CA GLU A 795 -15.50 17.86 31.15
C GLU A 795 -15.11 16.97 29.96
N ASP A 796 -15.56 15.71 29.98
CA ASP A 796 -15.38 14.76 28.88
C ASP A 796 -16.13 15.23 27.62
N ARG A 797 -17.35 15.79 27.77
CA ARG A 797 -18.10 16.39 26.65
C ARG A 797 -17.36 17.57 26.02
N LYS A 798 -16.76 18.46 26.82
CA LYS A 798 -15.95 19.58 26.31
C LYS A 798 -14.67 19.11 25.62
N ASN A 799 -14.05 18.04 26.11
CA ASN A 799 -12.91 17.42 25.42
C ASN A 799 -13.33 16.78 24.09
N GLN A 800 -14.51 16.17 24.04
CA GLN A 800 -15.07 15.61 22.82
C GLN A 800 -15.40 16.68 21.77
N GLU A 801 -15.97 17.82 22.18
CA GLU A 801 -16.17 18.98 21.30
C GLU A 801 -14.85 19.56 20.77
N ARG A 802 -13.80 19.64 21.60
CA ARG A 802 -12.46 20.07 21.15
C ARG A 802 -11.84 19.10 20.15
N LEU A 803 -12.00 17.80 20.36
CA LEU A 803 -11.54 16.79 19.42
C LEU A 803 -12.32 16.85 18.12
N GLN A 804 -13.63 17.09 18.16
CA GLN A 804 -14.47 17.28 16.98
C GLN A 804 -14.05 18.52 16.18
N ASP A 805 -13.77 19.64 16.86
CA ASP A 805 -13.24 20.86 16.22
C ASP A 805 -11.87 20.64 15.54
N ILE A 806 -11.01 19.79 16.11
CA ILE A 806 -9.73 19.42 15.50
C ILE A 806 -9.95 18.52 14.29
N VAL A 807 -10.86 17.55 14.40
CA VAL A 807 -11.25 16.67 13.29
C VAL A 807 -11.82 17.51 12.13
N ASP A 808 -12.69 18.48 12.40
CA ASP A 808 -13.30 19.32 11.39
C ASP A 808 -12.26 20.26 10.73
N LYS A 809 -11.29 20.77 11.49
CA LYS A 809 -10.15 21.54 10.94
C LYS A 809 -9.23 20.66 10.07
N LEU A 810 -9.00 19.41 10.45
CA LEU A 810 -8.22 18.46 9.66
C LEU A 810 -8.97 18.02 8.40
N GLN A 811 -10.28 17.78 8.47
CA GLN A 811 -11.11 17.48 7.30
C GLN A 811 -11.18 18.65 6.32
N ASN A 812 -11.27 19.88 6.81
CA ASN A 812 -11.19 21.07 5.95
C ASN A 812 -9.81 21.19 5.29
N LYS A 813 -8.70 20.94 6.00
CA LYS A 813 -7.37 20.87 5.38
C LYS A 813 -7.25 19.78 4.32
N ILE A 814 -7.83 18.60 4.56
CA ILE A 814 -7.86 17.50 3.58
C ILE A 814 -8.64 17.92 2.32
N LYS A 815 -9.77 18.64 2.46
CA LYS A 815 -10.51 19.19 1.32
C LYS A 815 -9.67 20.20 0.53
N THR A 816 -8.95 21.09 1.21
CA THR A 816 -8.06 22.06 0.54
C THR A 816 -6.90 21.37 -0.17
N TYR A 817 -6.30 20.35 0.44
CA TYR A 817 -5.24 19.57 -0.19
C TYR A 817 -5.74 18.74 -1.36
N LYS A 818 -6.94 18.14 -1.28
CA LYS A 818 -7.57 17.49 -2.44
C LYS A 818 -7.77 18.46 -3.60
N ARG A 819 -8.25 19.67 -3.33
CA ARG A 819 -8.41 20.70 -4.37
C ARG A 819 -7.08 21.13 -4.98
N GLN A 820 -6.01 21.22 -4.18
CA GLN A 820 -4.66 21.53 -4.68
C GLN A 820 -4.06 20.39 -5.51
N VAL A 821 -4.35 19.14 -5.17
CA VAL A 821 -3.96 17.96 -5.97
C VAL A 821 -4.73 17.95 -7.28
N GLU A 822 -6.05 18.18 -7.27
CA GLU A 822 -6.88 18.28 -8.47
C GLU A 822 -6.42 19.44 -9.38
N GLU A 823 -6.12 20.61 -8.82
CA GLU A 823 -5.56 21.75 -9.57
C GLU A 823 -4.16 21.41 -10.14
N ALA A 824 -3.32 20.67 -9.42
CA ALA A 824 -2.01 20.22 -9.91
C ALA A 824 -2.13 19.13 -11.00
N GLU A 825 -3.10 18.22 -10.88
CA GLU A 825 -3.43 17.21 -11.88
C GLU A 825 -4.00 17.85 -13.15
N GLU A 826 -4.82 18.89 -13.03
CA GLU A 826 -5.35 19.65 -14.16
C GLU A 826 -4.23 20.42 -14.88
N ILE A 827 -3.30 21.03 -14.15
CA ILE A 827 -2.10 21.67 -14.72
C ILE A 827 -1.18 20.62 -15.38
N ALA A 828 -1.01 19.44 -14.77
CA ALA A 828 -0.23 18.35 -15.34
C ALA A 828 -0.88 17.80 -16.63
N ALA A 829 -2.21 17.67 -16.66
CA ALA A 829 -2.96 17.26 -17.84
C ALA A 829 -2.89 18.31 -18.96
N ILE A 830 -2.96 19.61 -18.63
CA ILE A 830 -2.77 20.70 -19.59
C ILE A 830 -1.34 20.72 -20.13
N ASN A 831 -0.33 20.49 -19.29
CA ASN A 831 1.06 20.41 -19.71
C ASN A 831 1.34 19.16 -20.57
N LEU A 832 0.71 18.03 -20.26
CA LEU A 832 0.78 16.81 -21.05
C LEU A 832 0.08 16.99 -22.41
N ALA A 833 -1.05 17.71 -22.46
CA ALA A 833 -1.72 18.07 -23.72
C ALA A 833 -0.86 19.03 -24.56
N LYS A 834 -0.18 20.00 -23.94
CA LYS A 834 0.78 20.87 -24.62
C LYS A 834 2.01 20.10 -25.13
N TYR A 835 2.53 19.16 -24.34
CA TYR A 835 3.63 18.30 -24.75
C TYR A 835 3.24 17.43 -25.95
N ARG A 836 2.06 16.80 -25.91
CA ARG A 836 1.53 16.03 -27.06
C ARG A 836 1.35 16.91 -28.30
N LYS A 837 0.87 18.14 -28.15
CA LYS A 837 0.74 19.08 -29.28
C LYS A 837 2.09 19.47 -29.88
N VAL A 838 3.10 19.74 -29.04
CA VAL A 838 4.47 20.03 -29.50
C VAL A 838 5.12 18.80 -30.12
N GLN A 839 4.81 17.60 -29.63
CA GLN A 839 5.27 16.33 -30.20
C GLN A 839 4.66 16.10 -31.59
N THR A 840 3.37 16.35 -31.79
CA THR A 840 2.73 16.27 -33.12
C THR A 840 3.25 17.36 -34.06
N GLU A 841 3.52 18.58 -33.56
CA GLU A 841 4.14 19.65 -34.37
C GLU A 841 5.60 19.36 -34.74
N LEU A 842 6.33 18.59 -33.91
CA LEU A 842 7.67 18.07 -34.20
C LEU A 842 7.60 16.94 -35.25
N GLU A 843 6.69 15.99 -35.10
CA GLU A 843 6.44 14.90 -36.08
C GLU A 843 6.04 15.48 -37.45
N ASP A 844 5.17 16.50 -37.48
CA ASP A 844 4.81 17.22 -38.71
C ASP A 844 5.98 18.02 -39.33
N ALA A 845 6.93 18.46 -38.51
CA ALA A 845 8.14 19.15 -38.96
C ALA A 845 9.19 18.16 -39.48
N GLU A 846 9.29 16.98 -38.86
CA GLU A 846 10.12 15.86 -39.29
C GLU A 846 9.59 15.26 -40.60
N GLU A 847 8.28 15.06 -40.77
CA GLU A 847 7.68 14.64 -42.05
C GLU A 847 7.89 15.67 -43.17
N ARG A 848 7.91 16.97 -42.83
CA ARG A 848 8.27 18.03 -43.78
C ARG A 848 9.76 18.04 -44.11
N ALA A 849 10.63 17.76 -43.15
CA ALA A 849 12.07 17.63 -43.36
C ALA A 849 12.38 16.39 -44.22
N ASP A 850 11.76 15.24 -43.94
CA ASP A 850 11.88 14.01 -44.72
C ASP A 850 11.31 14.15 -46.15
N SER A 851 10.22 14.91 -46.29
CA SER A 851 9.68 15.27 -47.61
C SER A 851 10.62 16.20 -48.39
N ALA A 852 11.32 17.11 -47.71
CA ALA A 852 12.33 17.99 -48.30
C ALA A 852 13.63 17.24 -48.64
N GLU A 853 14.06 16.30 -47.79
CA GLU A 853 15.20 15.42 -48.04
C GLU A 853 14.91 14.41 -49.16
N GLY A 854 13.69 13.87 -49.22
CA GLY A 854 13.21 13.05 -50.33
C GLY A 854 13.17 13.81 -51.66
N SER A 855 12.87 15.12 -51.62
CA SER A 855 12.90 16.01 -52.78
C SER A 855 14.34 16.36 -53.19
N LEU A 856 15.24 16.58 -52.24
CA LEU A 856 16.68 16.81 -52.46
C LEU A 856 17.40 15.56 -52.97
N SER A 857 17.01 14.37 -52.52
CA SER A 857 17.53 13.08 -53.00
C SER A 857 17.09 12.82 -54.45
N LYS A 858 15.84 13.17 -54.80
CA LYS A 858 15.34 13.12 -56.20
C LYS A 858 15.99 14.16 -57.12
N LEU A 859 16.39 15.33 -56.61
CA LEU A 859 17.15 16.34 -57.36
C LEU A 859 18.64 15.97 -57.51
N ARG A 860 19.25 15.35 -56.50
CA ARG A 860 20.64 14.82 -56.56
C ARG A 860 20.78 13.64 -57.53
N ALA A 861 19.73 12.83 -57.69
CA ALA A 861 19.70 11.74 -58.67
C ALA A 861 19.51 12.20 -60.14
N LYS A 862 19.18 13.48 -60.40
CA LYS A 862 18.90 14.00 -61.76
C LYS A 862 19.96 14.94 -62.36
N ASN A 863 21.04 15.27 -61.64
CA ASN A 863 22.06 16.23 -62.09
C ASN A 863 23.50 15.68 -62.20
N ARG A 864 23.66 14.38 -62.52
CA ARG A 864 24.95 13.82 -63.00
C ARG A 864 24.97 13.69 -64.53
N SER A 865 24.99 14.83 -65.22
CA SER A 865 25.52 14.94 -66.60
C SER A 865 25.65 16.41 -67.02
N SER A 866 26.82 16.79 -67.52
CA SER A 866 27.21 18.11 -68.10
C SER A 866 27.51 19.25 -67.12
N VAL A 867 28.44 20.20 -67.31
CA VAL A 867 29.77 20.34 -67.93
C VAL A 867 30.20 21.80 -67.66
N SER A 868 31.51 22.06 -67.46
CA SER A 868 32.25 23.30 -67.78
C SER A 868 32.17 24.60 -66.91
N MET A 869 33.36 24.96 -66.40
CA MET A 869 34.08 26.26 -66.44
C MET A 869 33.64 27.55 -65.69
N GLN A 870 34.68 28.10 -65.05
CA GLN A 870 35.16 29.51 -64.98
C GLN A 870 34.70 30.50 -63.88
N ARG A 871 35.70 30.82 -63.02
CA ARG A 871 36.17 32.13 -62.51
C ARG A 871 35.17 33.31 -62.47
N THR A 872 35.06 34.02 -61.33
CA THR A 872 35.80 35.26 -60.97
C THR A 872 35.14 36.00 -59.77
N SER A 873 35.98 36.42 -58.82
CA SER A 873 36.03 37.72 -58.07
C SER A 873 34.80 38.41 -57.45
N ALA A 874 35.06 38.92 -56.23
CA ALA A 874 34.71 40.25 -55.69
C ALA A 874 33.50 40.42 -54.73
N SER A 875 33.84 40.74 -53.47
CA SER A 875 33.13 41.68 -52.56
C SER A 875 32.96 43.06 -53.26
N PRO A 876 32.04 44.00 -52.91
CA PRO A 876 31.57 44.36 -51.56
C PRO A 876 30.14 44.97 -51.40
N GLY A 877 29.76 45.34 -50.16
CA GLY A 877 28.98 46.58 -49.92
C GLY A 877 27.56 46.48 -49.32
N SER A 878 27.41 46.95 -48.07
CA SER A 878 26.25 47.72 -47.54
C SER A 878 25.86 48.90 -48.47
N PRO A 879 24.70 49.60 -48.38
CA PRO A 879 23.95 49.95 -47.15
C PRO A 879 22.40 50.19 -47.23
N ALA A 880 21.81 50.35 -46.03
CA ALA A 880 20.73 51.28 -45.61
C ALA A 880 19.39 51.37 -46.38
N ILE A 881 18.26 51.57 -45.66
CA ILE A 881 17.61 52.88 -45.39
C ILE A 881 16.10 52.75 -45.00
N LEU A 882 15.70 53.47 -43.93
CA LEU A 882 14.39 54.13 -43.64
C LEU A 882 13.15 53.27 -43.33
N LYS A 883 12.17 53.66 -42.49
CA LYS A 883 11.89 54.68 -41.44
C LYS A 883 10.43 54.32 -41.04
N ALA A 884 9.99 54.32 -39.79
CA ALA A 884 9.38 55.45 -39.07
C ALA A 884 8.45 54.80 -37.99
N ARG A 885 8.62 55.10 -36.69
CA ARG A 885 7.95 56.17 -35.91
C ARG A 885 6.59 55.71 -35.36
N GLY A 886 6.28 55.78 -34.07
CA GLY A 886 7.03 56.33 -32.94
C GLY A 886 6.27 56.30 -31.60
N THR A 887 6.96 56.85 -30.58
CA THR A 887 6.50 57.54 -29.35
C THR A 887 5.64 56.76 -28.31
N ALA A 888 5.82 56.89 -27.00
CA ALA A 888 6.33 58.01 -26.20
C ALA A 888 7.06 57.60 -24.90
N SER A 889 7.85 58.55 -24.43
CA SER A 889 8.71 58.62 -23.24
C SER A 889 7.93 59.02 -21.98
N LEU A 890 8.42 58.66 -20.78
CA LEU A 890 8.76 59.64 -19.75
C LEU A 890 9.64 59.03 -18.63
N ASN A 891 10.59 59.85 -18.23
CA ASN A 891 11.69 59.65 -17.30
C ASN A 891 11.43 60.57 -16.10
N THR A 892 11.67 60.17 -14.86
CA THR A 892 12.44 60.95 -13.86
C THR A 892 12.41 60.35 -12.45
N SER A 893 13.56 60.47 -11.81
CA SER A 893 13.94 60.14 -10.43
C SER A 893 13.65 61.31 -9.49
N PHE A 894 13.33 61.08 -8.21
CA PHE A 894 13.91 61.82 -7.06
C PHE A 894 13.54 61.21 -5.68
N ARG A 895 14.43 61.48 -4.72
CA ARG A 895 14.62 60.89 -3.37
C ARG A 895 13.82 61.58 -2.23
N SER A 896 13.57 60.77 -1.18
CA SER A 896 13.70 60.99 0.29
C SER A 896 12.89 62.06 1.05
N ALA A 897 12.17 61.63 2.10
CA ALA A 897 12.43 61.98 3.51
C ALA A 897 11.58 61.13 4.50
N THR A 898 12.23 60.71 5.59
CA THR A 898 11.81 59.96 6.80
C THR A 898 11.02 60.83 7.81
N PRO A 899 10.83 60.51 9.14
CA PRO A 899 10.96 59.27 9.94
C PRO A 899 9.76 59.00 10.91
N SER A 900 9.72 57.83 11.59
CA SER A 900 9.83 57.71 13.07
C SER A 900 9.35 56.36 13.66
N ASN A 901 10.14 55.93 14.66
CA ASN A 901 9.88 55.06 15.81
C ASN A 901 9.97 53.51 15.77
N GLU A 902 11.09 53.05 16.37
CA GLU A 902 11.16 52.17 17.57
C GLU A 902 10.69 50.70 17.46
N ALA A 903 11.64 49.81 17.11
CA ALA A 903 12.27 48.77 17.96
C ALA A 903 11.50 48.16 19.18
N PRO A 904 11.96 47.03 19.78
CA PRO A 904 12.39 45.75 19.20
C PRO A 904 12.09 44.50 20.11
N TYR A 905 12.56 43.29 19.71
CA TYR A 905 12.99 42.11 20.53
C TYR A 905 11.96 41.50 21.54
N GLU A 906 11.93 40.23 21.95
CA GLU A 906 12.85 39.08 21.98
C GLU A 906 12.03 37.80 22.36
N GLN A 907 12.53 36.61 21.97
CA GLN A 907 12.71 35.38 22.79
C GLN A 907 11.66 34.99 23.88
N THR A 908 11.31 33.75 24.21
CA THR A 908 11.99 32.45 24.23
C THR A 908 10.98 31.38 24.70
N THR A 909 11.29 30.10 24.44
CA THR A 909 11.17 28.92 25.33
C THR A 909 10.96 29.19 26.85
N LEU A 910 10.39 28.34 27.73
CA LEU A 910 10.48 26.89 27.94
C LEU A 910 9.56 26.55 29.16
N LYS A 911 8.76 25.48 29.10
CA LYS A 911 8.62 24.44 30.14
C LYS A 911 7.73 23.31 29.65
#